data_AF-A0A832R1V8-F1
#
_entry.id   AF-A0A832R1V8-F1
#
_cell.length_a   1.000
_cell.length_b   1.000
_cell.length_c   1.000
_cell.angle_alpha   90.00
_cell.angle_beta   90.00
_cell.angle_gamma   90.00
#
_symmetry.space_group_name_H-M   'P 1'
#
loop_
_entity.id
_entity.type
_entity.pdbx_description
1 polymer ?
#
loop_
_entity_poly.entity_id
_entity_poly.type
_entity_poly.pdbx_seq_one_letter_code
_entity_poly.pdbx_strand_id
1 'polypeptide(L)'
;MPTVDPTKPNVPPLIAEDFNSIPEFNRPNREWLVRFGVLLLAALVYIPLAGSFGLWDCWETHYGEVARYMHERSDLLSPWWGYKDQIGSEPKTGEWFFSKPILVMYGEMIFMRLIGFGEWAIRLPWAILGTLGVFMTYMGISRVFGRRSGLLAAGVLMTSPLYFFLSRQAITDLPLVGTMTIGLMFFILAYFGPKYSASNRGFIGWALGSIGFFLLLAVPQFIIIGLDLSPDRDFGRYSAWMRFWLTIQKTGWIHTVLYFLATLGLLALIGVPMWKEYKAGTLFTDERKDAWMRRFLLWTAFAFFGLSTLGKGLLGFMLPGALLGLYLLISGEWRALKRLEIGRGVLVMCLVMLPWYLGMFAKHGQAFYNRFLVHDHFNRIGAGVHALDSGTFEHMLKWLSIGMFPWFALVPLLFWGLARLRLKDASGPSRTKLFLYIWGFFAYLLFSLSATTFHHYIFPALPPTAMLIGIMLNEFLDDRTWVPRVLILAGIGILIGIGLTIRSDPQSFRNMFTYKYDREWPENPPIDPDATVGPNTDKTWAESTYYANTPTIIHKLLKAKPLQYKTFITVIMVLATIALILMIFTPKIRKVGTLGLWGSALLLAYWCLNWYMPMLTPSWSVKYVFEDYFSRCEIVPNPPEIEEAYEPLLSKIGLGFIPDAFGSKPKRVCREDIVAWLITWRGETYYTSSEIKPLMKQNQLAPYLETLNKGNTFYALTQANRINGLRTALNRETETLKKKGVPGLTDITSWKVEAVHQESAYFALAKATPIRGPVEEEEVDKPAPESEPEEEPVDIPPPGM
;
A
#
# COMPACT_ATOMS: atom_id res chain seq x y z
N MET A 1 27.11 -14.46 -21.87
CA MET A 1 27.68 -14.21 -20.53
C MET A 1 28.60 -12.99 -20.63
N PRO A 2 28.86 -12.25 -19.53
CA PRO A 2 30.01 -11.34 -19.48
C PRO A 2 31.26 -12.10 -19.96
N THR A 3 32.11 -11.49 -20.79
CA THR A 3 33.39 -12.08 -21.15
C THR A 3 34.31 -11.95 -19.94
N VAL A 4 34.58 -13.08 -19.29
CA VAL A 4 35.48 -13.17 -18.14
C VAL A 4 36.78 -13.78 -18.65
N ASP A 5 37.87 -13.03 -18.51
CA ASP A 5 39.20 -13.61 -18.66
C ASP A 5 39.42 -14.60 -17.50
N PRO A 6 39.55 -15.91 -17.78
CA PRO A 6 39.67 -16.93 -16.74
C PRO A 6 40.97 -16.81 -15.92
N THR A 7 41.91 -15.98 -16.35
CA THR A 7 43.22 -15.79 -15.69
C THR A 7 43.21 -14.73 -14.58
N LYS A 8 42.17 -13.91 -14.47
CA LYS A 8 42.09 -12.83 -13.47
C LYS A 8 41.16 -13.17 -12.30
N PRO A 9 41.55 -12.87 -11.05
CA PRO A 9 40.66 -13.04 -9.90
C PRO A 9 39.45 -12.10 -10.04
N ASN A 10 38.26 -12.68 -10.06
CA ASN A 10 37.01 -11.93 -10.18
C ASN A 10 36.67 -11.33 -8.80
N VAL A 11 37.12 -10.10 -8.55
CA VAL A 11 36.85 -9.35 -7.32
C VAL A 11 35.71 -8.36 -7.60
N PRO A 12 34.78 -8.11 -6.66
CA PRO A 12 33.75 -7.14 -6.87
C PRO A 12 34.32 -5.78 -7.21
N PRO A 13 33.68 -5.10 -8.16
CA PRO A 13 34.13 -3.82 -8.66
C PRO A 13 34.50 -2.80 -7.59
N LEU A 14 33.71 -2.72 -6.52
CA LEU A 14 34.03 -1.78 -5.45
C LEU A 14 35.28 -2.20 -4.69
N ILE A 15 35.58 -3.48 -4.51
CA ILE A 15 36.78 -3.92 -3.78
C ILE A 15 38.00 -4.07 -4.71
N ALA A 16 37.79 -4.12 -6.03
CA ALA A 16 38.86 -4.25 -7.01
C ALA A 16 39.89 -3.10 -6.90
N GLU A 17 41.16 -3.46 -6.97
CA GLU A 17 42.29 -2.52 -7.03
C GLU A 17 42.70 -2.25 -8.47
N ASP A 18 42.57 -3.24 -9.36
CA ASP A 18 42.78 -3.09 -10.80
C ASP A 18 41.43 -2.95 -11.51
N PHE A 19 41.20 -1.83 -12.18
CA PHE A 19 40.01 -1.62 -13.01
C PHE A 19 39.87 -2.70 -14.09
N ASN A 20 40.97 -3.19 -14.66
CA ASN A 20 40.98 -4.21 -15.71
C ASN A 20 40.64 -5.62 -15.22
N SER A 21 40.54 -5.83 -13.90
CA SER A 21 40.07 -7.09 -13.30
C SER A 21 38.55 -7.20 -13.26
N ILE A 22 37.82 -6.10 -13.44
CA ILE A 22 36.36 -6.09 -13.36
C ILE A 22 35.76 -6.64 -14.68
N PRO A 23 34.81 -7.60 -14.62
CA PRO A 23 34.21 -8.17 -15.83
C PRO A 23 33.49 -7.14 -16.69
N GLU A 24 33.59 -7.27 -18.01
CA GLU A 24 32.86 -6.45 -18.97
C GLU A 24 31.45 -6.98 -19.23
N PHE A 25 30.49 -6.06 -19.30
CA PHE A 25 29.12 -6.41 -19.68
C PHE A 25 28.89 -6.21 -21.17
N ASN A 26 28.83 -7.31 -21.90
CA ASN A 26 28.40 -7.30 -23.29
C ASN A 26 26.88 -7.05 -23.36
N ARG A 27 26.51 -5.81 -23.69
CA ARG A 27 25.10 -5.42 -23.88
C ARG A 27 24.54 -6.20 -25.07
N PRO A 28 23.52 -7.06 -24.87
CA PRO A 28 22.98 -7.81 -25.98
C PRO A 28 22.19 -6.89 -26.93
N ASN A 29 22.15 -7.25 -28.22
CA ASN A 29 21.46 -6.45 -29.24
C ASN A 29 19.99 -6.20 -28.88
N ARG A 30 19.50 -5.00 -29.23
CA ARG A 30 18.11 -4.56 -29.01
C ARG A 30 17.62 -4.65 -27.56
N GLU A 31 18.52 -4.52 -26.59
CA GLU A 31 18.21 -4.59 -25.16
C GLU A 31 17.12 -3.59 -24.72
N TRP A 32 17.05 -2.42 -25.35
CA TRP A 32 16.03 -1.42 -25.05
C TRP A 32 14.60 -1.92 -25.35
N LEU A 33 14.41 -2.74 -26.40
CA LEU A 33 13.10 -3.36 -26.71
C LEU A 33 12.68 -4.33 -25.62
N VAL A 34 13.63 -5.09 -25.06
CA VAL A 34 13.33 -6.05 -23.99
C VAL A 34 13.00 -5.30 -22.71
N ARG A 35 13.75 -4.26 -22.37
CA ARG A 35 13.45 -3.37 -21.23
C ARG A 35 12.06 -2.76 -21.33
N PHE A 36 11.74 -2.20 -22.50
CA PHE A 36 10.42 -1.66 -22.77
C PHE A 36 9.34 -2.74 -22.68
N GLY A 37 9.56 -3.91 -23.27
CA GLY A 37 8.63 -5.04 -23.21
C GLY A 37 8.36 -5.54 -21.80
N VAL A 38 9.37 -5.63 -20.93
CA VAL A 38 9.20 -5.99 -19.51
C VAL A 38 8.37 -4.94 -18.77
N LEU A 39 8.71 -3.66 -18.95
CA LEU A 39 8.00 -2.55 -18.32
C LEU A 39 6.53 -2.53 -18.77
N LEU A 40 6.29 -2.64 -20.08
CA LEU A 40 4.96 -2.65 -20.68
C LEU A 40 4.15 -3.86 -20.21
N LEU A 41 4.74 -5.05 -20.19
CA LEU A 41 4.03 -6.26 -19.74
C LEU A 41 3.63 -6.15 -18.27
N ALA A 42 4.52 -5.70 -17.39
CA ALA A 42 4.20 -5.49 -15.98
C ALA A 42 3.08 -4.44 -15.81
N ALA A 43 3.16 -3.32 -16.55
CA ALA A 43 2.11 -2.30 -16.56
C ALA A 43 0.76 -2.86 -17.04
N LEU A 44 0.75 -3.69 -18.09
CA LEU A 44 -0.47 -4.33 -18.62
C LEU A 44 -1.09 -5.35 -17.65
N VAL A 45 -0.31 -5.92 -16.73
CA VAL A 45 -0.85 -6.78 -15.67
C VAL A 45 -1.43 -5.94 -14.53
N TYR A 46 -0.75 -4.87 -14.10
CA TYR A 46 -1.12 -4.16 -12.86
C TYR A 46 -2.04 -2.96 -13.04
N ILE A 47 -2.00 -2.27 -14.17
CA ILE A 47 -2.72 -1.01 -14.35
C ILE A 47 -4.15 -1.22 -14.90
N PRO A 48 -4.39 -1.99 -15.97
CA PRO A 48 -5.72 -2.09 -16.57
C PRO A 48 -6.78 -2.52 -15.57
N LEU A 49 -7.90 -1.79 -15.53
CA LEU A 49 -9.04 -2.08 -14.65
C LEU A 49 -8.71 -2.06 -13.14
N ALA A 50 -7.63 -1.40 -12.70
CA ALA A 50 -7.28 -1.33 -11.27
C ALA A 50 -8.37 -0.68 -10.41
N GLY A 51 -9.17 0.24 -10.98
CA GLY A 51 -10.35 0.83 -10.33
C GLY A 51 -11.69 0.14 -10.61
N SER A 52 -11.70 -1.04 -11.25
CA SER A 52 -12.95 -1.72 -11.65
C SER A 52 -13.70 -2.41 -10.52
N PHE A 53 -13.08 -2.55 -9.34
CA PHE A 53 -13.68 -3.13 -8.14
C PHE A 53 -13.44 -2.20 -6.95
N GLY A 54 -14.34 -2.23 -5.98
CA GLY A 54 -14.27 -1.35 -4.81
C GLY A 54 -13.11 -1.71 -3.87
N LEU A 55 -12.88 -0.88 -2.86
CA LEU A 55 -11.90 -1.12 -1.81
C LEU A 55 -12.39 -2.23 -0.90
N TRP A 56 -11.59 -3.28 -0.75
CA TRP A 56 -11.94 -4.49 0.00
C TRP A 56 -11.40 -4.46 1.41
N ASP A 57 -10.14 -4.03 1.52
CA ASP A 57 -9.43 -4.02 2.78
C ASP A 57 -9.74 -2.73 3.54
N CYS A 58 -9.99 -2.85 4.84
CA CYS A 58 -10.31 -1.69 5.68
C CYS A 58 -9.16 -0.68 5.72
N TRP A 59 -7.92 -1.13 5.57
CA TRP A 59 -6.76 -0.24 5.57
C TRP A 59 -6.65 0.53 4.25
N GLU A 60 -7.09 -0.03 3.12
CA GLU A 60 -7.20 0.75 1.88
C GLU A 60 -8.15 1.95 2.07
N THR A 61 -9.34 1.70 2.62
CA THR A 61 -10.30 2.77 2.91
C THR A 61 -9.79 3.74 3.98
N HIS A 62 -9.09 3.25 4.99
CA HIS A 62 -8.57 4.07 6.07
C HIS A 62 -7.42 4.97 5.59
N TYR A 63 -6.41 4.43 4.92
CA TYR A 63 -5.31 5.24 4.38
C TYR A 63 -5.82 6.24 3.35
N GLY A 64 -6.72 5.82 2.46
CA GLY A 64 -7.39 6.71 1.52
C GLY A 64 -8.16 7.83 2.21
N GLU A 65 -8.83 7.53 3.32
CA GLU A 65 -9.56 8.54 4.08
C GLU A 65 -8.64 9.52 4.81
N VAL A 66 -7.54 9.03 5.40
CA VAL A 66 -6.51 9.89 6.00
C VAL A 66 -5.90 10.80 4.94
N ALA A 67 -5.55 10.26 3.77
CA ALA A 67 -5.04 11.02 2.63
C ALA A 67 -6.04 12.09 2.17
N ARG A 68 -7.34 11.75 2.08
CA ARG A 68 -8.42 12.69 1.77
C ARG A 68 -8.51 13.81 2.80
N TYR A 69 -8.47 13.51 4.10
CA TYR A 69 -8.50 14.53 5.16
C TYR A 69 -7.28 15.46 5.12
N MET A 70 -6.08 14.90 4.88
CA MET A 70 -4.86 15.70 4.74
C MET A 70 -4.94 16.63 3.53
N HIS A 71 -5.47 16.14 2.41
CA HIS A 71 -5.71 16.94 1.21
C HIS A 71 -6.73 18.06 1.44
N GLU A 72 -7.89 17.75 2.03
CA GLU A 72 -8.94 18.75 2.32
C GLU A 72 -8.48 19.84 3.30
N ARG A 73 -7.71 19.47 4.32
CA ARG A 73 -7.26 20.42 5.36
C ARG A 73 -6.01 21.19 4.99
N SER A 74 -5.33 20.80 3.91
CA SER A 74 -3.98 21.30 3.58
C SER A 74 -2.95 21.10 4.72
N ASP A 75 -3.18 20.17 5.65
CA ASP A 75 -2.18 19.74 6.65
C ASP A 75 -1.45 18.54 6.07
N LEU A 76 -0.29 18.79 5.45
CA LEU A 76 0.50 17.76 4.77
C LEU A 76 1.40 17.02 5.76
N LEU A 77 1.54 17.52 6.98
CA LEU A 77 2.36 16.90 8.01
C LEU A 77 1.59 15.89 8.85
N SER A 78 0.35 16.19 9.26
CA SER A 78 -0.34 15.51 10.38
C SER A 78 -1.48 14.59 9.93
N PRO A 79 -1.28 13.26 9.95
CA PRO A 79 -2.35 12.33 9.60
C PRO A 79 -3.42 12.31 10.69
N TRP A 80 -4.69 12.39 10.31
CA TRP A 80 -5.83 12.38 11.22
C TRP A 80 -6.95 11.49 10.68
N TRP A 81 -7.69 10.85 11.57
CA TRP A 81 -8.82 10.01 11.20
C TRP A 81 -9.92 9.99 12.26
N GLY A 82 -11.16 9.77 11.82
CA GLY A 82 -12.30 9.44 12.66
C GLY A 82 -13.42 10.48 12.59
N TYR A 83 -14.24 10.53 13.63
CA TYR A 83 -15.45 11.36 13.69
C TYR A 83 -15.27 12.55 14.64
N LYS A 84 -15.67 13.74 14.18
CA LYS A 84 -15.36 15.01 14.87
C LYS A 84 -16.35 15.35 15.98
N ASP A 85 -17.62 15.01 15.80
CA ASP A 85 -18.63 15.38 16.79
C ASP A 85 -18.67 14.39 17.95
N GLN A 86 -19.28 14.83 19.04
CA GLN A 86 -19.44 14.03 20.23
C GLN A 86 -20.85 13.43 20.24
N ILE A 87 -20.98 12.14 20.62
CA ILE A 87 -22.28 11.48 20.76
C ILE A 87 -22.65 11.47 22.24
N GLY A 88 -23.49 12.43 22.64
CA GLY A 88 -23.85 12.62 24.04
C GLY A 88 -22.65 12.85 24.95
N SER A 89 -22.56 12.07 26.03
CA SER A 89 -21.45 12.13 26.99
C SER A 89 -20.24 11.26 26.62
N GLU A 90 -20.26 10.56 25.49
CA GLU A 90 -19.14 9.72 25.08
C GLU A 90 -17.94 10.57 24.61
N PRO A 91 -16.69 10.09 24.74
CA PRO A 91 -15.54 10.79 24.19
C PRO A 91 -15.62 10.93 22.66
N LYS A 92 -15.03 12.00 22.11
CA LYS A 92 -14.83 12.13 20.67
C LYS A 92 -14.01 10.95 20.14
N THR A 93 -14.42 10.41 19.00
CA THR A 93 -13.81 9.21 18.40
C THR A 93 -12.72 9.50 17.37
N GLY A 94 -12.57 10.76 16.93
CA GLY A 94 -11.51 11.16 16.01
C GLY A 94 -10.17 11.40 16.70
N GLU A 95 -9.09 10.85 16.13
CA GLU A 95 -7.74 10.90 16.69
C GLU A 95 -6.66 11.10 15.63
N TRP A 96 -5.49 11.53 16.09
CA TRP A 96 -4.32 11.61 15.24
C TRP A 96 -3.80 10.21 14.86
N PHE A 97 -3.59 9.99 13.57
CA PHE A 97 -3.15 8.71 13.04
C PHE A 97 -1.62 8.61 12.99
N PHE A 98 -1.01 8.37 14.16
CA PHE A 98 0.45 8.30 14.29
C PHE A 98 1.08 6.95 13.96
N SER A 99 0.29 5.94 13.59
CA SER A 99 0.79 4.56 13.56
C SER A 99 1.60 4.17 12.32
N LYS A 100 1.54 4.98 11.25
CA LYS A 100 2.22 4.73 9.98
C LYS A 100 2.87 6.00 9.45
N PRO A 101 3.99 5.88 8.72
CA PRO A 101 4.61 7.03 8.08
C PRO A 101 3.93 7.40 6.76
N ILE A 102 4.34 8.55 6.21
CA ILE A 102 3.52 9.34 5.28
C ILE A 102 3.52 8.89 3.81
N LEU A 103 4.41 7.97 3.41
CA LEU A 103 4.60 7.68 1.97
C LEU A 103 3.31 7.22 1.30
N VAL A 104 2.48 6.44 2.00
CA VAL A 104 1.19 5.98 1.47
C VAL A 104 0.27 7.15 1.18
N MET A 105 0.05 7.99 2.19
CA MET A 105 -0.82 9.15 2.08
C MET A 105 -0.33 10.11 1.00
N TYR A 106 0.98 10.41 0.93
CA TYR A 106 1.51 11.27 -0.14
C TYR A 106 1.33 10.68 -1.54
N GLY A 107 1.54 9.37 -1.71
CA GLY A 107 1.31 8.70 -2.99
C GLY A 107 -0.14 8.87 -3.44
N GLU A 108 -1.08 8.62 -2.54
CA GLU A 108 -2.52 8.73 -2.80
C GLU A 108 -2.95 10.18 -3.06
N MET A 109 -2.50 11.14 -2.24
CA MET A 109 -2.81 12.56 -2.39
C MET A 109 -2.34 13.14 -3.73
N ILE A 110 -1.16 12.75 -4.20
CA ILE A 110 -0.65 13.19 -5.52
C ILE A 110 -1.66 12.80 -6.61
N PHE A 111 -2.15 11.57 -6.59
CA PHE A 111 -3.07 11.10 -7.62
C PHE A 111 -4.50 11.60 -7.40
N MET A 112 -4.96 11.77 -6.15
CA MET A 112 -6.23 12.45 -5.86
C MET A 112 -6.23 13.87 -6.45
N ARG A 113 -5.13 14.61 -6.30
CA ARG A 113 -4.99 15.94 -6.87
C ARG A 113 -4.91 15.94 -8.39
N LEU A 114 -4.34 14.91 -9.01
CA LEU A 114 -4.19 14.85 -10.47
C LEU A 114 -5.47 14.39 -11.18
N ILE A 115 -6.05 13.28 -10.74
CA ILE A 115 -7.12 12.57 -11.44
C ILE A 115 -8.45 12.52 -10.66
N GLY A 116 -8.51 13.12 -9.48
CA GLY A 116 -9.71 13.15 -8.63
C GLY A 116 -9.82 11.96 -7.69
N PHE A 117 -10.88 11.94 -6.87
CA PHE A 117 -11.10 10.92 -5.85
C PHE A 117 -11.74 9.66 -6.45
N GLY A 118 -11.25 8.48 -6.04
CA GLY A 118 -11.72 7.18 -6.51
C GLY A 118 -10.68 6.08 -6.34
N GLU A 119 -11.01 4.85 -6.72
CA GLU A 119 -10.12 3.70 -6.54
C GLU A 119 -8.82 3.82 -7.34
N TRP A 120 -8.88 4.48 -8.50
CA TRP A 120 -7.69 4.73 -9.32
C TRP A 120 -6.69 5.62 -8.60
N ALA A 121 -7.16 6.67 -7.93
CA ALA A 121 -6.30 7.63 -7.25
C ALA A 121 -5.43 6.95 -6.20
N ILE A 122 -6.02 6.03 -5.45
CA ILE A 122 -5.31 5.36 -4.35
C ILE A 122 -4.52 4.12 -4.79
N ARG A 123 -4.88 3.44 -5.88
CA ARG A 123 -4.17 2.23 -6.34
C ARG A 123 -3.06 2.49 -7.36
N LEU A 124 -3.18 3.55 -8.16
CA LEU A 124 -2.22 3.83 -9.24
C LEU A 124 -0.77 4.09 -8.77
N PRO A 125 -0.51 4.79 -7.64
CA PRO A 125 0.86 4.94 -7.12
C PRO A 125 1.53 3.59 -6.89
N TRP A 126 0.77 2.64 -6.35
CA TRP A 126 1.25 1.31 -5.96
C TRP A 126 1.37 0.38 -7.17
N ALA A 127 0.43 0.44 -8.11
CA ALA A 127 0.54 -0.29 -9.37
C ALA A 127 1.78 0.13 -10.18
N ILE A 128 2.11 1.43 -10.16
CA ILE A 128 3.35 1.96 -10.75
C ILE A 128 4.57 1.45 -9.98
N LEU A 129 4.56 1.51 -8.64
CA LEU A 129 5.67 1.02 -7.83
C LEU A 129 5.94 -0.48 -8.03
N GLY A 130 4.89 -1.31 -8.07
CA GLY A 130 4.99 -2.74 -8.37
C GLY A 130 5.55 -2.99 -9.78
N THR A 131 5.10 -2.22 -10.77
CA THR A 131 5.63 -2.25 -12.15
C THR A 131 7.12 -1.93 -12.17
N LEU A 132 7.54 -0.88 -11.46
CA LEU A 132 8.95 -0.48 -11.34
C LEU A 132 9.78 -1.54 -10.59
N GLY A 133 9.22 -2.21 -9.57
CA GLY A 133 9.90 -3.28 -8.86
C GLY A 133 10.19 -4.50 -9.75
N VAL A 134 9.24 -4.89 -10.61
CA VAL A 134 9.46 -5.93 -11.65
C VAL A 134 10.52 -5.49 -12.65
N PHE A 135 10.43 -4.26 -13.16
CA PHE A 135 11.40 -3.71 -14.10
C PHE A 135 12.81 -3.67 -13.51
N MET A 136 12.96 -3.22 -12.26
CA MET A 136 14.25 -3.15 -11.58
C MET A 136 14.81 -4.53 -11.26
N THR A 137 13.95 -5.51 -10.97
CA THR A 137 14.35 -6.92 -10.85
C THR A 137 14.96 -7.44 -12.15
N TYR A 138 14.32 -7.17 -13.30
CA TYR A 138 14.90 -7.49 -14.61
C TYR A 138 16.26 -6.81 -14.80
N MET A 139 16.34 -5.50 -14.53
CA MET A 139 17.55 -4.71 -14.73
C MET A 139 18.73 -5.21 -13.87
N GLY A 140 18.48 -5.49 -12.59
CA GLY A 140 19.50 -6.00 -11.67
C GLY A 140 19.98 -7.40 -12.06
N ILE A 141 19.05 -8.34 -12.21
CA ILE A 141 19.40 -9.74 -12.45
C ILE A 141 19.95 -9.97 -13.87
N SER A 142 19.40 -9.32 -14.89
CA SER A 142 19.90 -9.46 -16.27
C SER A 142 21.34 -8.98 -16.44
N ARG A 143 21.75 -7.98 -15.65
CA ARG A 143 23.08 -7.41 -15.72
C ARG A 143 24.14 -8.30 -15.07
N VAL A 144 23.77 -9.06 -14.04
CA VAL A 144 24.66 -10.00 -13.36
C VAL A 144 24.64 -11.39 -14.01
N PHE A 145 23.46 -11.93 -14.29
CA PHE A 145 23.27 -13.32 -14.74
C PHE A 145 22.89 -13.46 -16.22
N GLY A 146 22.69 -12.34 -16.93
CA GLY A 146 22.27 -12.33 -18.33
C GLY A 146 20.76 -12.23 -18.54
N ARG A 147 20.37 -11.81 -19.75
CA ARG A 147 18.98 -11.47 -20.13
C ARG A 147 17.95 -12.54 -19.74
N ARG A 148 18.25 -13.82 -19.98
CA ARG A 148 17.32 -14.93 -19.72
C ARG A 148 16.98 -15.05 -18.23
N SER A 149 17.98 -15.04 -17.35
CA SER A 149 17.77 -15.05 -15.89
C SER A 149 16.98 -13.85 -15.41
N GLY A 150 17.26 -12.66 -15.98
CA GLY A 150 16.50 -11.44 -15.66
C GLY A 150 15.04 -11.53 -16.06
N LEU A 151 14.74 -12.03 -17.27
CA LEU A 151 13.35 -12.27 -17.71
C LEU A 151 12.66 -13.25 -16.78
N LEU A 152 13.29 -14.41 -16.50
CA LEU A 152 12.74 -15.44 -15.62
C LEU A 152 12.42 -14.90 -14.23
N ALA A 153 13.37 -14.20 -13.59
CA ALA A 153 13.16 -13.58 -12.27
C ALA A 153 12.02 -12.56 -12.28
N ALA A 154 11.98 -11.68 -13.29
CA ALA A 154 10.97 -10.64 -13.40
C ALA A 154 9.56 -11.22 -13.57
N GLY A 155 9.35 -12.23 -14.40
CA GLY A 155 8.01 -12.80 -14.54
C GLY A 155 7.57 -13.69 -13.39
N VAL A 156 8.50 -14.37 -12.71
CA VAL A 156 8.18 -15.07 -11.44
C VAL A 156 7.66 -14.06 -10.43
N LEU A 157 8.37 -12.95 -10.23
CA LEU A 157 7.92 -11.87 -9.35
C LEU A 157 6.58 -11.30 -9.81
N MET A 158 6.47 -10.98 -11.10
CA MET A 158 5.31 -10.30 -11.68
C MET A 158 4.01 -11.10 -11.52
N THR A 159 4.10 -12.42 -11.64
CA THR A 159 2.93 -13.31 -11.64
C THR A 159 2.75 -14.06 -10.31
N SER A 160 3.51 -13.71 -9.27
CA SER A 160 3.31 -14.25 -7.92
C SER A 160 2.10 -13.57 -7.25
N PRO A 161 1.10 -14.33 -6.76
CA PRO A 161 -0.12 -13.80 -6.14
C PRO A 161 0.08 -12.69 -5.13
N LEU A 162 0.95 -12.89 -4.15
CA LEU A 162 1.17 -11.89 -3.11
C LEU A 162 1.75 -10.58 -3.68
N TYR A 163 2.59 -10.64 -4.71
CA TYR A 163 3.14 -9.44 -5.33
C TYR A 163 2.10 -8.70 -6.18
N PHE A 164 1.34 -9.40 -7.03
CA PHE A 164 0.36 -8.73 -7.89
C PHE A 164 -0.86 -8.21 -7.12
N PHE A 165 -1.25 -8.87 -6.03
CA PHE A 165 -2.33 -8.39 -5.17
C PHE A 165 -1.90 -7.11 -4.46
N LEU A 166 -0.73 -7.12 -3.80
CA LEU A 166 -0.22 -5.93 -3.12
C LEU A 166 0.14 -4.80 -4.09
N SER A 167 0.41 -5.11 -5.37
CA SER A 167 0.58 -4.10 -6.42
C SER A 167 -0.71 -3.35 -6.76
N ARG A 168 -1.90 -3.87 -6.42
CA ARG A 168 -3.19 -3.17 -6.54
C ARG A 168 -3.83 -2.84 -5.20
N GLN A 169 -3.08 -2.96 -4.11
CA GLN A 169 -3.58 -2.68 -2.77
C GLN A 169 -2.96 -1.40 -2.23
N ALA A 170 -3.81 -0.47 -1.78
CA ALA A 170 -3.42 0.76 -1.11
C ALA A 170 -3.07 0.52 0.36
N ILE A 171 -1.99 -0.21 0.65
CA ILE A 171 -1.47 -0.42 2.02
C ILE A 171 0.05 -0.25 2.09
N THR A 172 0.59 -0.14 3.31
CA THR A 172 2.01 0.15 3.60
C THR A 172 3.05 -0.88 3.11
N ASP A 173 2.60 -2.09 2.73
CA ASP A 173 3.46 -3.24 2.46
C ASP A 173 4.24 -3.14 1.15
N LEU A 174 3.58 -2.78 0.05
CA LEU A 174 4.26 -2.50 -1.22
C LEU A 174 5.15 -1.25 -1.16
N PRO A 175 4.75 -0.12 -0.57
CA PRO A 175 5.64 1.00 -0.29
C PRO A 175 6.94 0.59 0.39
N LEU A 176 6.89 -0.27 1.41
CA LEU A 176 8.08 -0.84 2.06
C LEU A 176 8.86 -1.75 1.11
N VAL A 177 8.25 -2.85 0.67
CA VAL A 177 8.96 -3.93 -0.01
C VAL A 177 9.35 -3.56 -1.43
N GLY A 178 8.50 -2.84 -2.16
CA GLY A 178 8.75 -2.36 -3.51
C GLY A 178 9.93 -1.40 -3.57
N THR A 179 9.94 -0.36 -2.73
CA THR A 179 11.07 0.59 -2.68
C THR A 179 12.34 -0.08 -2.16
N MET A 180 12.26 -0.93 -1.14
CA MET A 180 13.39 -1.73 -0.66
C MET A 180 13.96 -2.63 -1.76
N THR A 181 13.10 -3.32 -2.52
CA THR A 181 13.52 -4.19 -3.61
C THR A 181 14.25 -3.40 -4.68
N ILE A 182 13.72 -2.25 -5.07
CA ILE A 182 14.38 -1.35 -6.03
C ILE A 182 15.74 -0.87 -5.49
N GLY A 183 15.80 -0.42 -4.23
CA GLY A 183 17.04 -0.01 -3.58
C GLY A 183 18.09 -1.12 -3.53
N LEU A 184 17.67 -2.35 -3.20
CA LEU A 184 18.55 -3.52 -3.20
C LEU A 184 19.02 -3.90 -4.60
N MET A 185 18.21 -3.68 -5.65
CA MET A 185 18.68 -3.87 -7.04
C MET A 185 19.75 -2.84 -7.41
N PHE A 186 19.59 -1.58 -7.00
CA PHE A 186 20.64 -0.57 -7.17
C PHE A 186 21.93 -0.93 -6.40
N PHE A 187 21.81 -1.43 -5.18
CA PHE A 187 22.93 -1.95 -4.40
C PHE A 187 23.65 -3.12 -5.10
N ILE A 188 22.91 -4.14 -5.55
CA ILE A 188 23.47 -5.28 -6.29
C ILE A 188 24.20 -4.80 -7.55
N LEU A 189 23.60 -3.86 -8.28
CA LEU A 189 24.18 -3.26 -9.48
C LEU A 189 25.46 -2.47 -9.20
N ALA A 190 25.55 -1.78 -8.05
CA ALA A 190 26.73 -1.03 -7.64
C ALA A 190 27.85 -1.95 -7.16
N TYR A 191 27.51 -2.95 -6.34
CA TYR A 191 28.47 -3.76 -5.61
C TYR A 191 28.89 -5.02 -6.39
N PHE A 192 27.94 -5.79 -6.93
CA PHE A 192 28.19 -7.05 -7.62
C PHE A 192 28.17 -6.94 -9.15
N GLY A 193 27.61 -5.87 -9.69
CA GLY A 193 27.40 -5.70 -11.13
C GLY A 193 28.70 -5.50 -11.93
N PRO A 194 28.80 -6.02 -13.16
CA PRO A 194 29.96 -5.84 -14.05
C PRO A 194 30.24 -4.36 -14.40
N LYS A 195 31.34 -4.09 -15.11
CA LYS A 195 31.73 -2.73 -15.55
C LYS A 195 30.59 -1.99 -16.27
N TYR A 196 30.47 -0.71 -15.96
CA TYR A 196 29.62 0.24 -16.66
C TYR A 196 30.41 0.95 -17.75
N SER A 197 30.01 0.69 -19.01
CA SER A 197 30.38 1.54 -20.13
C SER A 197 29.25 2.52 -20.41
N ALA A 198 29.59 3.81 -20.43
CA ALA A 198 28.69 4.91 -20.76
C ALA A 198 29.43 5.96 -21.59
N SER A 199 28.74 6.53 -22.59
CA SER A 199 29.19 7.74 -23.27
C SER A 199 29.22 8.91 -22.29
N ASN A 200 29.98 9.97 -22.58
CA ASN A 200 30.08 11.14 -21.69
C ASN A 200 28.70 11.76 -21.43
N ARG A 201 27.86 11.86 -22.47
CA ARG A 201 26.46 12.32 -22.34
C ARG A 201 25.63 11.38 -21.45
N GLY A 202 25.77 10.06 -21.65
CA GLY A 202 25.06 9.07 -20.84
C GLY A 202 25.48 9.09 -19.37
N PHE A 203 26.77 9.28 -19.10
CA PHE A 203 27.30 9.46 -17.75
C PHE A 203 26.72 10.70 -17.06
N ILE A 204 26.74 11.86 -17.74
CA ILE A 204 26.14 13.10 -17.22
C ILE A 204 24.64 12.92 -17.00
N GLY A 205 23.92 12.29 -17.94
CA GLY A 205 22.50 12.01 -17.79
C GLY A 205 22.18 11.16 -16.56
N TRP A 206 22.99 10.14 -16.26
CA TRP A 206 22.85 9.35 -15.03
C TRP A 206 23.16 10.15 -13.77
N ALA A 207 24.21 10.97 -13.79
CA ALA A 207 24.57 11.84 -12.67
C ALA A 207 23.44 12.81 -12.35
N LEU A 208 22.95 13.55 -13.36
CA LEU A 208 21.85 14.49 -13.23
C LEU A 208 20.54 13.79 -12.85
N GLY A 209 20.26 12.62 -13.42
CA GLY A 209 19.08 11.83 -13.07
C GLY A 209 19.08 11.38 -11.61
N SER A 210 20.23 10.94 -11.09
CA SER A 210 20.35 10.49 -9.69
C SER A 210 20.22 11.67 -8.71
N ILE A 211 20.88 12.79 -9.02
CA ILE A 211 20.77 14.03 -8.23
C ILE A 211 19.34 14.59 -8.29
N GLY A 212 18.76 14.66 -9.48
CA GLY A 212 17.40 15.14 -9.69
C GLY A 212 16.37 14.28 -8.98
N PHE A 213 16.52 12.96 -9.02
CA PHE A 213 15.66 12.04 -8.24
C PHE A 213 15.76 12.32 -6.74
N PHE A 214 16.97 12.43 -6.19
CA PHE A 214 17.15 12.77 -4.78
C PHE A 214 16.48 14.12 -4.42
N LEU A 215 16.70 15.16 -5.23
CA LEU A 215 16.12 16.48 -4.98
C LEU A 215 14.59 16.46 -5.06
N LEU A 216 14.02 15.69 -5.99
CA LEU A 216 12.57 15.51 -6.12
C LEU A 216 11.95 14.88 -4.87
N LEU A 217 12.69 14.02 -4.16
CA LEU A 217 12.21 13.39 -2.92
C LEU A 217 12.41 14.29 -1.69
N ALA A 218 13.55 14.99 -1.62
CA ALA A 218 13.97 15.71 -0.43
C ALA A 218 13.38 17.13 -0.36
N VAL A 219 13.48 17.90 -1.44
CA VAL A 219 13.12 19.33 -1.44
C VAL A 219 11.65 19.59 -1.12
N PRO A 220 10.67 18.86 -1.70
CA PRO A 220 9.26 19.07 -1.35
C PRO A 220 8.98 18.89 0.14
N GLN A 221 9.64 17.93 0.79
CA GLN A 221 9.46 17.71 2.23
C GLN A 221 9.99 18.87 3.07
N PHE A 222 11.12 19.45 2.67
CA PHE A 222 11.67 20.62 3.37
C PHE A 222 10.69 21.80 3.27
N ILE A 223 10.10 22.00 2.09
CA ILE A 223 9.09 23.05 1.87
C ILE A 223 7.86 22.79 2.75
N ILE A 224 7.32 21.56 2.75
CA ILE A 224 6.16 21.19 3.58
C ILE A 224 6.41 21.51 5.05
N ILE A 225 7.57 21.13 5.59
CA ILE A 225 7.94 21.41 6.98
C ILE A 225 8.08 22.91 7.24
N GLY A 226 8.62 23.64 6.27
CA GLY A 226 8.73 25.10 6.32
C GLY A 226 7.40 25.80 6.44
N LEU A 227 6.37 25.28 5.77
CA LEU A 227 5.02 25.83 5.74
C LEU A 227 4.16 25.37 6.93
N ASP A 228 4.27 24.11 7.34
CA ASP A 228 3.34 23.49 8.31
C ASP A 228 3.77 23.61 9.78
N LEU A 229 5.02 23.99 10.07
CA LEU A 229 5.51 24.18 11.43
C LEU A 229 5.52 25.67 11.83
N SER A 230 4.61 26.02 12.75
CA SER A 230 4.57 27.32 13.42
C SER A 230 4.61 27.17 14.94
N PRO A 231 5.30 28.07 15.68
CA PRO A 231 5.23 28.10 17.15
C PRO A 231 3.78 28.28 17.66
N ASP A 232 3.40 27.57 18.72
CA ASP A 232 2.04 27.63 19.29
C ASP A 232 1.70 29.00 19.89
N ARG A 233 0.40 29.30 20.00
CA ARG A 233 -0.14 30.53 20.60
C ARG A 233 0.16 30.69 22.09
N ASP A 234 0.39 29.60 22.82
CA ASP A 234 0.73 29.56 24.26
C ASP A 234 2.20 29.92 24.57
N PHE A 235 2.91 30.52 23.61
CA PHE A 235 4.33 30.83 23.70
C PHE A 235 4.72 31.67 24.93
N GLY A 236 3.79 32.48 25.44
CA GLY A 236 4.00 33.43 26.54
C GLY A 236 4.30 32.80 27.89
N ARG A 237 3.88 31.55 28.14
CA ARG A 237 3.99 30.88 29.46
C ARG A 237 5.37 30.33 29.80
N TYR A 238 6.29 30.31 28.83
CA TYR A 238 7.62 29.72 28.98
C TYR A 238 8.69 30.77 29.31
N SER A 239 9.73 30.37 30.03
CA SER A 239 10.90 31.23 30.30
C SER A 239 11.58 31.68 29.01
N ALA A 240 12.35 32.78 29.03
CA ALA A 240 13.05 33.28 27.84
C ALA A 240 13.94 32.22 27.16
N TRP A 241 14.61 31.39 27.96
CA TRP A 241 15.44 30.29 27.47
C TRP A 241 14.62 29.19 26.82
N MET A 242 13.52 28.77 27.48
CA MET A 242 12.64 27.74 26.92
C MET A 242 11.94 28.23 25.65
N ARG A 243 11.54 29.50 25.59
CA ARG A 243 11.03 30.16 24.38
C ARG A 243 12.03 30.11 23.25
N PHE A 244 13.30 30.46 23.49
CA PHE A 244 14.35 30.37 22.47
C PHE A 244 14.47 28.96 21.88
N TRP A 245 14.52 27.93 22.74
CA TRP A 245 14.57 26.54 22.27
C TRP A 245 13.32 26.12 21.51
N LEU A 246 12.12 26.46 22.01
CA LEU A 246 10.86 26.17 21.34
C LEU A 246 10.75 26.88 19.99
N THR A 247 11.28 28.10 19.85
CA THR A 247 11.35 28.80 18.56
C THR A 247 12.20 28.00 17.59
N ILE A 248 13.40 27.55 17.99
CA ILE A 248 14.26 26.73 17.14
C ILE A 248 13.56 25.42 16.76
N GLN A 249 12.90 24.78 17.72
CA GLN A 249 12.27 23.48 17.53
C GLN A 249 10.99 23.54 16.69
N LYS A 250 10.17 24.59 16.81
CA LYS A 250 8.83 24.66 16.20
C LYS A 250 8.73 25.61 15.01
N THR A 251 9.79 26.33 14.66
CA THR A 251 9.79 27.20 13.48
C THR A 251 10.22 26.41 12.25
N GLY A 252 9.28 26.16 11.33
CA GLY A 252 9.53 25.39 10.10
C GLY A 252 10.67 25.92 9.25
N TRP A 253 10.80 27.24 9.12
CA TRP A 253 11.88 27.85 8.32
C TRP A 253 13.28 27.53 8.84
N ILE A 254 13.47 27.37 10.15
CA ILE A 254 14.77 27.01 10.73
C ILE A 254 15.14 25.59 10.28
N HIS A 255 14.22 24.63 10.41
CA HIS A 255 14.41 23.26 9.91
C HIS A 255 14.67 23.23 8.40
N THR A 256 13.89 24.00 7.64
CA THR A 256 14.03 24.11 6.19
C THR A 256 15.43 24.56 5.79
N VAL A 257 15.93 25.64 6.40
CA VAL A 257 17.29 26.15 6.14
C VAL A 257 18.34 25.10 6.50
N LEU A 258 18.22 24.42 7.64
CA LEU A 258 19.15 23.36 8.04
C LEU A 258 19.21 22.22 7.01
N TYR A 259 18.06 21.75 6.52
CA TYR A 259 18.01 20.70 5.50
C TYR A 259 18.54 21.17 4.15
N PHE A 260 18.28 22.43 3.75
CA PHE A 260 18.88 23.01 2.56
C PHE A 260 20.40 23.12 2.67
N LEU A 261 20.94 23.59 3.80
CA LEU A 261 22.38 23.66 4.03
C LEU A 261 23.03 22.27 4.02
N ALA A 262 22.41 21.28 4.66
CA ALA A 262 22.86 19.89 4.60
C ALA A 262 22.83 19.33 3.17
N THR A 263 21.81 19.68 2.40
CA THR A 263 21.68 19.32 0.98
C THR A 263 22.76 19.97 0.13
N LEU A 264 23.02 21.27 0.32
CA LEU A 264 24.12 21.98 -0.36
C LEU A 264 25.48 21.39 0.02
N GLY A 265 25.68 21.04 1.28
CA GLY A 265 26.88 20.34 1.75
C GLY A 265 27.06 18.98 1.06
N LEU A 266 25.99 18.18 0.97
CA LEU A 266 26.00 16.92 0.23
C LEU A 266 26.32 17.14 -1.25
N LEU A 267 25.66 18.10 -1.91
CA LEU A 267 25.93 18.42 -3.32
C LEU A 267 27.36 18.90 -3.53
N ALA A 268 27.94 19.65 -2.60
CA ALA A 268 29.35 20.04 -2.63
C ALA A 268 30.28 18.83 -2.47
N LEU A 269 29.95 17.87 -1.60
CA LEU A 269 30.69 16.61 -1.44
C LEU A 269 30.69 15.74 -2.71
N ILE A 270 29.75 15.98 -3.63
CA ILE A 270 29.65 15.33 -4.94
C ILE A 270 30.37 16.18 -6.01
N GLY A 271 29.97 17.44 -6.13
CA GLY A 271 30.39 18.35 -7.19
C GLY A 271 31.86 18.76 -7.10
N VAL A 272 32.41 18.99 -5.90
CA VAL A 272 33.81 19.42 -5.75
C VAL A 272 34.79 18.33 -6.22
N PRO A 273 34.66 17.05 -5.81
CA PRO A 273 35.50 15.99 -6.35
C PRO A 273 35.34 15.80 -7.87
N MET A 274 34.10 15.81 -8.39
CA MET A 274 33.87 15.70 -9.84
C MET A 274 34.52 16.86 -10.61
N TRP A 275 34.44 18.09 -10.08
CA TRP A 275 35.05 19.27 -10.68
C TRP A 275 36.57 19.19 -10.70
N LYS A 276 37.18 18.69 -9.62
CA LYS A 276 38.63 18.46 -9.55
C LYS A 276 39.08 17.43 -10.60
N GLU A 277 38.35 16.32 -10.74
CA GLU A 277 38.64 15.30 -11.75
C GLU A 277 38.38 15.80 -13.18
N TYR A 278 37.38 16.67 -13.37
CA TYR A 278 37.13 17.32 -14.66
C TYR A 278 38.29 18.23 -15.05
N LYS A 279 38.74 19.09 -14.13
CA LYS A 279 39.93 19.95 -14.35
C LYS A 279 41.21 19.16 -14.59
N ALA A 280 41.35 18.00 -13.96
CA ALA A 280 42.48 17.09 -14.18
C ALA A 280 42.36 16.28 -15.49
N GLY A 281 41.26 16.39 -16.23
CA GLY A 281 41.01 15.62 -17.45
C GLY A 281 40.71 14.13 -17.21
N THR A 282 40.53 13.70 -15.96
CA THR A 282 40.36 12.28 -15.59
C THR A 282 38.90 11.86 -15.45
N LEU A 283 37.96 12.80 -15.25
CA LEU A 283 36.55 12.48 -14.98
C LEU A 283 35.91 11.56 -16.05
N PHE A 284 36.25 11.78 -17.33
CA PHE A 284 35.64 11.06 -18.45
C PHE A 284 36.38 9.77 -18.86
N THR A 285 37.40 9.34 -18.10
CA THR A 285 37.98 8.00 -18.29
C THR A 285 36.96 6.93 -17.92
N ASP A 286 37.04 5.75 -18.53
CA ASP A 286 36.08 4.67 -18.27
C ASP A 286 36.12 4.20 -16.81
N GLU A 287 37.30 4.17 -16.20
CA GLU A 287 37.47 3.87 -14.77
C GLU A 287 36.73 4.86 -13.87
N ARG A 288 36.93 6.17 -14.09
CA ARG A 288 36.30 7.20 -13.25
C ARG A 288 34.80 7.27 -13.46
N LYS A 289 34.33 7.15 -14.71
CA LYS A 289 32.90 7.05 -15.01
C LYS A 289 32.26 5.85 -14.31
N ASP A 290 32.89 4.66 -14.34
CA ASP A 290 32.40 3.47 -13.62
C ASP A 290 32.33 3.70 -12.11
N ALA A 291 33.40 4.23 -11.52
CA ALA A 291 33.45 4.54 -10.08
C ALA A 291 32.34 5.51 -9.65
N TRP A 292 32.14 6.61 -10.40
CA TRP A 292 31.06 7.56 -10.13
C TRP A 292 29.68 6.97 -10.35
N MET A 293 29.47 6.19 -11.42
CA MET A 293 28.19 5.50 -11.64
C MET A 293 27.84 4.60 -10.45
N ARG A 294 28.80 3.85 -9.90
CA ARG A 294 28.55 3.03 -8.70
C ARG A 294 28.18 3.86 -7.47
N ARG A 295 28.81 5.02 -7.27
CA ARG A 295 28.42 5.95 -6.20
C ARG A 295 27.00 6.46 -6.37
N PHE A 296 26.62 6.88 -7.58
CA PHE A 296 25.25 7.31 -7.88
C PHE A 296 24.22 6.19 -7.65
N LEU A 297 24.54 4.95 -8.03
CA LEU A 297 23.69 3.79 -7.76
C LEU A 297 23.56 3.54 -6.24
N LEU A 298 24.65 3.64 -5.47
CA LEU A 298 24.58 3.53 -4.01
C LEU A 298 23.71 4.62 -3.40
N TRP A 299 23.91 5.89 -3.76
CA TRP A 299 23.08 6.99 -3.24
C TRP A 299 21.61 6.84 -3.61
N THR A 300 21.34 6.36 -4.83
CA THR A 300 19.98 6.03 -5.25
C THR A 300 19.41 4.89 -4.39
N ALA A 301 20.19 3.86 -4.09
CA ALA A 301 19.79 2.79 -3.17
C ALA A 301 19.43 3.33 -1.78
N PHE A 302 20.27 4.22 -1.21
CA PHE A 302 20.00 4.86 0.08
C PHE A 302 18.76 5.76 0.05
N ALA A 303 18.50 6.48 -1.04
CA ALA A 303 17.26 7.25 -1.20
C ALA A 303 16.02 6.33 -1.17
N PHE A 304 16.09 5.17 -1.84
CA PHE A 304 15.03 4.16 -1.79
C PHE A 304 14.88 3.50 -0.40
N PHE A 305 15.95 3.33 0.37
CA PHE A 305 15.84 2.89 1.77
C PHE A 305 15.19 3.97 2.65
N GLY A 306 15.40 5.25 2.34
CA GLY A 306 14.67 6.36 2.95
C GLY A 306 13.17 6.30 2.65
N LEU A 307 12.81 6.09 1.38
CA LEU A 307 11.41 5.87 0.98
C LEU A 307 10.79 4.63 1.63
N SER A 308 11.52 3.53 1.67
CA SER A 308 11.12 2.29 2.35
C SER A 308 10.79 2.55 3.83
N THR A 309 11.60 3.41 4.48
CA THR A 309 11.37 3.83 5.87
C THR A 309 10.16 4.74 6.01
N LEU A 310 9.88 5.62 5.03
CA LEU A 310 8.63 6.38 4.98
C LEU A 310 7.41 5.51 4.61
N GLY A 311 7.62 4.32 4.05
CA GLY A 311 6.58 3.35 3.72
C GLY A 311 5.99 2.65 4.94
N LYS A 312 6.83 2.14 5.85
CA LYS A 312 6.37 1.33 6.99
C LYS A 312 7.22 1.44 8.26
N GLY A 313 8.02 2.50 8.41
CA GLY A 313 8.80 2.75 9.61
C GLY A 313 10.19 2.12 9.59
N LEU A 314 10.77 1.87 10.78
CA LEU A 314 12.19 1.58 10.94
C LEU A 314 12.67 0.35 10.15
N LEU A 315 11.78 -0.60 9.86
CA LEU A 315 12.08 -1.78 9.04
C LEU A 315 12.70 -1.42 7.68
N GLY A 316 12.35 -0.26 7.12
CA GLY A 316 12.79 0.15 5.79
C GLY A 316 14.30 0.33 5.63
N PHE A 317 15.00 0.75 6.68
CA PHE A 317 16.46 0.83 6.69
C PHE A 317 17.11 -0.28 7.54
N MET A 318 16.42 -0.77 8.59
CA MET A 318 16.96 -1.82 9.45
C MET A 318 17.15 -3.13 8.68
N LEU A 319 16.20 -3.51 7.81
CA LEU A 319 16.30 -4.76 7.06
C LEU A 319 17.47 -4.71 6.07
N PRO A 320 17.61 -3.73 5.15
CA PRO A 320 18.80 -3.62 4.31
C PRO A 320 20.12 -3.56 5.09
N GLY A 321 20.15 -2.85 6.22
CA GLY A 321 21.33 -2.77 7.10
C GLY A 321 21.72 -4.14 7.67
N ALA A 322 20.75 -4.90 8.17
CA ALA A 322 20.96 -6.26 8.66
C ALA A 322 21.42 -7.21 7.56
N LEU A 323 20.84 -7.12 6.35
CA LEU A 323 21.25 -7.91 5.19
C LEU A 323 22.70 -7.64 4.80
N LEU A 324 23.12 -6.37 4.76
CA LEU A 324 24.50 -6.00 4.51
C LEU A 324 25.42 -6.53 5.61
N GLY A 325 25.05 -6.36 6.89
CA GLY A 325 25.82 -6.85 8.03
C GLY A 325 26.04 -8.37 8.00
N LEU A 326 24.97 -9.14 7.79
CA LEU A 326 25.02 -10.60 7.66
C LEU A 326 25.84 -11.03 6.45
N TYR A 327 25.69 -10.35 5.31
CA TYR A 327 26.49 -10.61 4.12
C TYR A 327 27.99 -10.39 4.39
N LEU A 328 28.37 -9.28 5.03
CA LEU A 328 29.77 -8.99 5.36
C LEU A 328 30.34 -9.97 6.39
N LEU A 329 29.53 -10.39 7.36
CA LEU A 329 29.90 -11.38 8.35
C LEU A 329 30.21 -12.75 7.70
N ILE A 330 29.36 -13.20 6.78
CA ILE A 330 29.51 -14.51 6.12
C ILE A 330 30.60 -14.48 5.04
N SER A 331 30.71 -13.39 4.29
CA SER A 331 31.70 -13.25 3.20
C SER A 331 33.09 -12.85 3.70
N GLY A 332 33.19 -12.23 4.89
CA GLY A 332 34.45 -11.69 5.43
C GLY A 332 34.93 -10.40 4.75
N GLU A 333 34.11 -9.76 3.92
CA GLU A 333 34.49 -8.66 3.02
C GLU A 333 34.52 -7.27 3.70
N TRP A 334 35.00 -7.18 4.94
CA TRP A 334 34.95 -5.95 5.74
C TRP A 334 35.60 -4.71 5.08
N ARG A 335 36.55 -4.92 4.15
CA ARG A 335 37.16 -3.84 3.35
C ARG A 335 36.12 -3.07 2.53
N ALA A 336 35.00 -3.69 2.17
CA ALA A 336 33.91 -3.07 1.42
C ALA A 336 33.34 -1.83 2.11
N LEU A 337 33.30 -1.79 3.45
CA LEU A 337 32.74 -0.67 4.21
C LEU A 337 33.38 0.67 3.85
N LYS A 338 34.68 0.68 3.54
CA LYS A 338 35.41 1.89 3.14
C LYS A 338 34.97 2.45 1.78
N ARG A 339 34.35 1.62 0.93
CA ARG A 339 33.99 1.95 -0.46
C ARG A 339 32.48 1.93 -0.73
N LEU A 340 31.67 1.53 0.25
CA LEU A 340 30.21 1.60 0.21
C LEU A 340 29.65 2.99 0.51
N GLU A 341 30.51 3.99 0.75
CA GLU A 341 30.11 5.39 0.96
C GLU A 341 29.05 5.54 2.08
N ILE A 342 29.10 4.68 3.10
CA ILE A 342 28.06 4.55 4.13
C ILE A 342 27.68 5.90 4.75
N GLY A 343 28.65 6.75 5.09
CA GLY A 343 28.39 8.07 5.66
C GLY A 343 27.57 8.98 4.73
N ARG A 344 27.95 9.08 3.45
CA ARG A 344 27.21 9.87 2.45
C ARG A 344 25.85 9.25 2.13
N GLY A 345 25.79 7.92 2.07
CA GLY A 345 24.57 7.17 1.86
C GLY A 345 23.55 7.39 2.98
N VAL A 346 23.97 7.29 4.24
CA VAL A 346 23.14 7.58 5.40
C VAL A 346 22.68 9.05 5.38
N LEU A 347 23.55 9.99 5.00
CA LEU A 347 23.13 11.39 4.84
C LEU A 347 22.03 11.56 3.78
N VAL A 348 22.16 10.92 2.62
CA VAL A 348 21.12 10.91 1.56
C VAL A 348 19.81 10.32 2.12
N MET A 349 19.88 9.16 2.76
CA MET A 349 18.73 8.49 3.36
C MET A 349 18.03 9.37 4.40
N CYS A 350 18.82 10.00 5.30
CA CYS A 350 18.32 10.90 6.33
C CYS A 350 17.64 12.14 5.74
N LEU A 351 18.22 12.75 4.70
CA LEU A 351 17.61 13.90 4.03
C LEU A 351 16.31 13.54 3.28
N VAL A 352 16.10 12.26 2.94
CA VAL A 352 14.84 11.78 2.38
C VAL A 352 13.81 11.46 3.46
N MET A 353 14.19 10.80 4.56
CA MET A 353 13.21 10.26 5.52
C MET A 353 12.98 11.12 6.77
N LEU A 354 14.05 11.70 7.36
CA LEU A 354 13.97 12.39 8.64
C LEU A 354 13.11 13.66 8.63
N PRO A 355 13.01 14.46 7.54
CA PRO A 355 12.24 15.68 7.57
C PRO A 355 10.82 15.47 8.11
N TRP A 356 10.07 14.50 7.56
CA TRP A 356 8.71 14.23 8.04
C TRP A 356 8.68 13.78 9.51
N TYR A 357 9.56 12.84 9.91
CA TYR A 357 9.63 12.38 11.30
C TYR A 357 9.91 13.51 12.28
N LEU A 358 10.89 14.36 11.97
CA LEU A 358 11.26 15.49 12.81
C LEU A 358 10.17 16.57 12.83
N GLY A 359 9.45 16.77 11.72
CA GLY A 359 8.25 17.60 11.71
C GLY A 359 7.15 17.06 12.63
N MET A 360 6.88 15.75 12.59
CA MET A 360 5.92 15.10 13.49
C MET A 360 6.33 15.25 14.96
N PHE A 361 7.62 15.07 15.28
CA PHE A 361 8.13 15.31 16.64
C PHE A 361 8.00 16.78 17.06
N ALA A 362 8.27 17.72 16.17
CA ALA A 362 8.17 19.14 16.47
C ALA A 362 6.71 19.58 16.73
N LYS A 363 5.76 19.06 15.95
CA LYS A 363 4.33 19.40 16.04
C LYS A 363 3.61 18.66 17.17
N HIS A 364 3.80 17.34 17.26
CA HIS A 364 3.02 16.46 18.15
C HIS A 364 3.77 15.95 19.39
N GLY A 365 5.09 16.12 19.44
CA GLY A 365 5.90 15.85 20.63
C GLY A 365 5.76 14.43 21.19
N GLN A 366 5.50 14.35 22.50
CA GLN A 366 5.48 13.10 23.25
C GLN A 366 4.36 12.13 22.80
N ALA A 367 3.23 12.65 22.29
CA ALA A 367 2.13 11.82 21.82
C ALA A 367 2.56 10.97 20.62
N PHE A 368 3.26 11.58 19.66
CA PHE A 368 3.83 10.87 18.52
C PHE A 368 4.93 9.90 18.95
N TYR A 369 5.83 10.31 19.85
CA TYR A 369 6.90 9.44 20.38
C TYR A 369 6.34 8.14 21.00
N ASN A 370 5.39 8.29 21.93
CA ASN A 370 4.80 7.16 22.66
C ASN A 370 4.06 6.21 21.72
N ARG A 371 3.32 6.75 20.75
CA ARG A 371 2.54 5.93 19.81
C ARG A 371 3.44 5.27 18.75
N PHE A 372 4.22 6.06 18.02
CA PHE A 372 4.98 5.55 16.88
C PHE A 372 6.19 4.74 17.31
N LEU A 373 7.09 5.28 18.14
CA LEU A 373 8.33 4.58 18.49
C LEU A 373 8.11 3.50 19.56
N VAL A 374 7.49 3.87 20.69
CA VAL A 374 7.37 2.93 21.82
C VAL A 374 6.35 1.84 21.52
N HIS A 375 5.10 2.21 21.24
CA HIS A 375 4.02 1.24 21.03
C HIS A 375 4.18 0.45 19.73
N ASP A 376 4.32 1.13 18.58
CA ASP A 376 4.22 0.46 17.28
C ASP A 376 5.52 -0.22 16.80
N HIS A 377 6.68 0.16 17.33
CA HIS A 377 7.96 -0.48 17.01
C HIS A 377 8.48 -1.34 18.16
N PHE A 378 8.75 -0.78 19.34
CA PHE A 378 9.40 -1.55 20.42
C PHE A 378 8.46 -2.54 21.10
N ASN A 379 7.29 -2.11 21.58
CA ASN A 379 6.33 -2.99 22.24
C ASN A 379 5.77 -4.04 21.27
N ARG A 380 5.59 -3.68 19.99
CA ARG A 380 5.11 -4.62 18.98
C ARG A 380 6.09 -5.75 18.68
N ILE A 381 7.39 -5.47 18.70
CA ILE A 381 8.45 -6.48 18.52
C ILE A 381 8.60 -7.34 19.78
N GLY A 382 8.59 -6.73 20.98
CA GLY A 382 8.89 -7.42 22.24
C GLY A 382 7.70 -8.08 22.95
N ALA A 383 6.52 -7.45 22.94
CA ALA A 383 5.37 -7.85 23.75
C ALA A 383 4.16 -8.37 22.94
N GLY A 384 4.16 -8.20 21.61
CA GLY A 384 3.10 -8.70 20.74
C GLY A 384 1.73 -8.06 20.99
N VAL A 385 1.43 -6.94 20.33
CA VAL A 385 0.20 -6.15 20.61
C VAL A 385 -1.03 -6.66 19.83
N HIS A 386 -0.83 -7.39 18.73
CA HIS A 386 -1.91 -7.93 17.88
C HIS A 386 -1.56 -9.32 17.33
N ALA A 387 -1.58 -10.36 18.17
CA ALA A 387 -1.46 -11.74 17.69
C ALA A 387 -2.83 -12.24 17.18
N LEU A 388 -3.14 -11.97 15.90
CA LEU A 388 -4.35 -12.49 15.26
C LEU A 388 -4.15 -13.89 14.67
N ASP A 389 -2.90 -14.28 14.43
CA ASP A 389 -2.48 -15.59 13.93
C ASP A 389 -1.34 -16.16 14.79
N SER A 390 -1.28 -17.49 14.89
CA SER A 390 -0.09 -18.15 15.41
C SER A 390 1.03 -17.92 14.40
N GLY A 391 1.99 -17.09 14.77
CA GLY A 391 3.13 -16.71 13.94
C GLY A 391 4.14 -17.80 13.68
N THR A 392 3.69 -19.05 13.54
CA THR A 392 4.57 -20.20 13.42
C THR A 392 5.26 -20.21 12.06
N PHE A 393 6.39 -20.90 12.01
CA PHE A 393 7.11 -21.18 10.77
C PHE A 393 6.18 -21.75 9.68
N GLU A 394 5.31 -22.69 10.03
CA GLU A 394 4.35 -23.35 9.12
C GLU A 394 3.34 -22.36 8.54
N HIS A 395 2.89 -21.40 9.34
CA HIS A 395 1.95 -20.38 8.93
C HIS A 395 2.58 -19.47 7.85
N MET A 396 3.81 -18.99 8.06
CA MET A 396 4.50 -18.17 7.05
C MET A 396 4.82 -18.97 5.78
N LEU A 397 5.14 -20.26 5.92
CA LEU A 397 5.33 -21.16 4.78
C LEU A 397 4.06 -21.29 3.94
N LYS A 398 2.90 -21.49 4.57
CA LYS A 398 1.59 -21.55 3.89
C LYS A 398 1.38 -20.32 3.02
N TRP A 399 1.55 -19.12 3.57
CA TRP A 399 1.26 -17.88 2.84
C TRP A 399 2.29 -17.52 1.80
N LEU A 400 3.57 -17.86 2.01
CA LEU A 400 4.56 -17.77 0.94
C LEU A 400 4.23 -18.74 -0.20
N SER A 401 3.74 -19.94 0.11
CA SER A 401 3.40 -20.96 -0.89
C SER A 401 2.21 -20.58 -1.76
N ILE A 402 1.14 -20.04 -1.17
CA ILE A 402 -0.02 -19.49 -1.88
C ILE A 402 0.39 -18.21 -2.62
N GLY A 403 1.15 -17.34 -1.95
CA GLY A 403 1.63 -16.06 -2.47
C GLY A 403 2.58 -16.17 -3.66
N MET A 404 3.16 -17.36 -3.90
CA MET A 404 4.03 -17.67 -5.03
C MET A 404 3.47 -18.77 -5.94
N PHE A 405 2.21 -19.20 -5.79
CA PHE A 405 1.63 -20.22 -6.67
C PHE A 405 1.57 -19.70 -8.13
N PRO A 406 2.00 -20.46 -9.15
CA PRO A 406 2.49 -21.86 -9.12
C PRO A 406 4.02 -22.00 -8.95
N TRP A 407 4.78 -20.90 -8.90
CA TRP A 407 6.25 -20.87 -8.81
C TRP A 407 6.82 -21.55 -7.58
N PHE A 408 6.07 -21.63 -6.48
CA PHE A 408 6.52 -22.28 -5.26
C PHE A 408 6.92 -23.76 -5.48
N ALA A 409 6.36 -24.41 -6.50
CA ALA A 409 6.77 -25.74 -6.95
C ALA A 409 8.26 -25.85 -7.31
N LEU A 410 8.93 -24.73 -7.61
CA LEU A 410 10.35 -24.67 -7.97
C LEU A 410 11.27 -24.37 -6.77
N VAL A 411 10.74 -24.16 -5.56
CA VAL A 411 11.55 -23.95 -4.34
C VAL A 411 12.54 -25.10 -4.09
N PRO A 412 12.24 -26.39 -4.35
CA PRO A 412 13.22 -27.46 -4.26
C PRO A 412 14.51 -27.21 -5.06
N LEU A 413 14.46 -26.50 -6.19
CA LEU A 413 15.64 -26.14 -6.98
C LEU A 413 16.57 -25.14 -6.26
N LEU A 414 16.06 -24.40 -5.28
CA LEU A 414 16.88 -23.48 -4.49
C LEU A 414 17.87 -24.25 -3.60
N PHE A 415 17.49 -25.42 -3.07
CA PHE A 415 18.43 -26.26 -2.32
C PHE A 415 19.54 -26.82 -3.21
N TRP A 416 19.21 -27.14 -4.46
CA TRP A 416 20.20 -27.53 -5.46
C TRP A 416 21.18 -26.41 -5.79
N GLY A 417 20.68 -25.17 -5.91
CA GLY A 417 21.49 -23.97 -6.04
C GLY A 417 22.39 -23.72 -4.85
N LEU A 418 21.85 -23.85 -3.65
CA LEU A 418 22.55 -23.65 -2.38
C LEU A 418 23.68 -24.68 -2.22
N ALA A 419 23.43 -25.95 -2.52
CA ALA A 419 24.46 -27.00 -2.48
C ALA A 419 25.63 -26.76 -3.45
N ARG A 420 25.42 -25.97 -4.51
CA ARG A 420 26.44 -25.57 -5.49
C ARG A 420 27.05 -24.20 -5.20
N LEU A 421 26.59 -23.49 -4.17
CA LEU A 421 27.11 -22.18 -3.80
C LEU A 421 28.51 -22.34 -3.19
N ARG A 422 29.50 -21.69 -3.81
CA ARG A 422 30.88 -21.70 -3.33
C ARG A 422 31.16 -20.40 -2.60
N LEU A 423 31.22 -20.42 -1.27
CA LEU A 423 31.48 -19.23 -0.44
C LEU A 423 32.83 -18.56 -0.75
N LYS A 424 33.83 -19.34 -1.19
CA LYS A 424 35.14 -18.83 -1.61
C LYS A 424 35.15 -18.27 -3.03
N ASP A 425 34.09 -18.47 -3.82
CA ASP A 425 34.00 -17.90 -5.17
C ASP A 425 33.68 -16.40 -5.07
N ALA A 426 34.69 -15.60 -5.42
CA ALA A 426 34.63 -14.16 -5.36
C ALA A 426 33.82 -13.51 -6.48
N SER A 427 33.29 -14.28 -7.45
CA SER A 427 32.57 -13.74 -8.59
C SER A 427 31.29 -12.98 -8.20
N GLY A 428 30.98 -11.92 -8.94
CA GLY A 428 29.74 -11.13 -8.78
C GLY A 428 28.46 -12.00 -8.77
N PRO A 429 28.29 -12.98 -9.69
CA PRO A 429 27.17 -13.92 -9.66
C PRO A 429 27.09 -14.77 -8.38
N SER A 430 28.21 -15.32 -7.89
CA SER A 430 28.22 -16.13 -6.65
C SER A 430 27.85 -15.28 -5.43
N ARG A 431 28.44 -14.09 -5.30
CA ARG A 431 28.14 -13.14 -4.22
C ARG A 431 26.69 -12.64 -4.26
N THR A 432 26.15 -12.39 -5.45
CA THR A 432 24.73 -12.04 -5.61
C THR A 432 23.82 -13.18 -5.18
N LYS A 433 24.12 -14.43 -5.54
CA LYS A 433 23.36 -15.60 -5.05
C LYS A 433 23.39 -15.69 -3.53
N LEU A 434 24.58 -15.57 -2.92
CA LEU A 434 24.72 -15.56 -1.46
C LEU A 434 23.87 -14.46 -0.81
N PHE A 435 23.94 -13.23 -1.34
CA PHE A 435 23.15 -12.11 -0.84
C PHE A 435 21.65 -12.36 -0.92
N LEU A 436 21.15 -12.92 -2.04
CA LEU A 436 19.74 -13.26 -2.20
C LEU A 436 19.30 -14.40 -1.27
N TYR A 437 20.14 -15.40 -1.01
CA TYR A 437 19.84 -16.44 -0.01
C TYR A 437 19.75 -15.85 1.40
N ILE A 438 20.69 -14.98 1.77
CA ILE A 438 20.66 -14.27 3.06
C ILE A 438 19.37 -13.45 3.15
N TRP A 439 19.02 -12.70 2.09
CA TRP A 439 17.80 -11.91 2.08
C TRP A 439 16.55 -12.77 2.23
N GLY A 440 16.34 -13.77 1.38
CA GLY A 440 15.17 -14.63 1.46
C GLY A 440 15.05 -15.33 2.81
N PHE A 441 16.14 -15.92 3.30
CA PHE A 441 16.14 -16.66 4.57
C PHE A 441 15.98 -15.74 5.79
N PHE A 442 16.71 -14.62 5.85
CA PHE A 442 16.64 -13.71 6.98
C PHE A 442 15.27 -13.03 7.06
N ALA A 443 14.71 -12.56 5.94
CA ALA A 443 13.37 -12.00 5.91
C ALA A 443 12.33 -13.03 6.36
N TYR A 444 12.41 -14.26 5.86
CA TYR A 444 11.52 -15.34 6.27
C TYR A 444 11.62 -15.61 7.79
N LEU A 445 12.84 -15.74 8.32
CA LEU A 445 13.09 -16.04 9.72
C LEU A 445 12.59 -14.90 10.63
N LEU A 446 12.88 -13.65 10.26
CA LEU A 446 12.48 -12.47 11.03
C LEU A 446 10.97 -12.43 11.28
N PHE A 447 10.15 -12.68 10.25
CA PHE A 447 8.70 -12.65 10.39
C PHE A 447 8.11 -13.94 10.96
N SER A 448 8.80 -15.08 10.80
CA SER A 448 8.44 -16.33 11.48
C SER A 448 8.73 -16.32 12.98
N LEU A 449 9.59 -15.42 13.45
CA LEU A 449 9.89 -15.24 14.87
C LEU A 449 9.20 -14.02 15.50
N SER A 450 8.42 -13.26 14.72
CA SER A 450 7.74 -12.07 15.22
C SER A 450 6.51 -12.45 16.06
N ALA A 451 6.33 -11.79 17.21
CA ALA A 451 5.16 -12.02 18.08
C ALA A 451 3.83 -11.55 17.45
N THR A 452 3.88 -10.57 16.54
CA THR A 452 2.71 -10.06 15.81
C THR A 452 2.80 -10.49 14.36
N THR A 453 1.94 -11.41 13.92
CA THR A 453 1.99 -11.96 12.56
C THR A 453 0.74 -11.68 11.74
N PHE A 454 0.96 -11.37 10.47
CA PHE A 454 -0.06 -11.31 9.43
C PHE A 454 0.41 -12.08 8.20
N HIS A 455 -0.55 -12.61 7.45
CA HIS A 455 -0.31 -13.35 6.21
C HIS A 455 0.63 -12.64 5.25
N HIS A 456 0.47 -11.33 5.06
CA HIS A 456 1.27 -10.52 4.13
C HIS A 456 2.63 -10.09 4.70
N TYR A 457 2.95 -10.33 5.98
CA TYR A 457 4.26 -10.00 6.55
C TYR A 457 5.40 -10.82 5.96
N ILE A 458 5.09 -11.95 5.32
CA ILE A 458 6.09 -12.73 4.60
C ILE A 458 6.57 -12.07 3.30
N PHE A 459 5.92 -10.98 2.87
CA PHE A 459 6.19 -10.32 1.59
C PHE A 459 7.67 -9.94 1.35
N PRO A 460 8.45 -9.46 2.34
CA PRO A 460 9.87 -9.17 2.15
C PRO A 460 10.74 -10.37 1.73
N ALA A 461 10.28 -11.60 1.97
CA ALA A 461 10.97 -12.83 1.54
C ALA A 461 10.63 -13.22 0.09
N LEU A 462 9.53 -12.71 -0.47
CA LEU A 462 9.07 -13.09 -1.82
C LEU A 462 10.00 -12.59 -2.93
N PRO A 463 10.41 -11.30 -3.02
CA PRO A 463 11.30 -10.82 -4.07
C PRO A 463 12.61 -11.61 -4.24
N PRO A 464 13.42 -11.86 -3.18
CA PRO A 464 14.65 -12.63 -3.33
C PRO A 464 14.37 -14.09 -3.72
N THR A 465 13.27 -14.68 -3.24
CA THR A 465 12.87 -16.04 -3.61
C THR A 465 12.50 -16.12 -5.09
N ALA A 466 11.74 -15.16 -5.60
CA ALA A 466 11.41 -15.05 -7.02
C ALA A 466 12.65 -14.88 -7.91
N MET A 467 13.60 -14.05 -7.47
CA MET A 467 14.88 -13.87 -8.16
C MET A 467 15.71 -15.15 -8.19
N LEU A 468 15.83 -15.83 -7.05
CA LEU A 468 16.54 -17.11 -6.94
C LEU A 468 15.89 -18.18 -7.82
N ILE A 469 14.56 -18.30 -7.84
CA ILE A 469 13.85 -19.22 -8.74
C ILE A 469 14.19 -18.89 -10.20
N GLY A 470 14.17 -17.61 -10.59
CA GLY A 470 14.54 -17.20 -11.95
C GLY A 470 15.97 -17.58 -12.34
N ILE A 471 16.93 -17.40 -11.42
CA ILE A 471 18.34 -17.76 -11.64
C ILE A 471 18.50 -19.29 -11.71
N MET A 472 17.89 -20.04 -10.79
CA MET A 472 17.98 -21.51 -10.75
C MET A 472 17.29 -22.15 -11.94
N LEU A 473 16.16 -21.60 -12.38
CA LEU A 473 15.47 -22.04 -13.58
C LEU A 473 16.32 -21.83 -14.84
N ASN A 474 17.07 -20.72 -14.92
CA ASN A 474 18.03 -20.52 -16.01
C ASN A 474 19.13 -21.59 -16.00
N GLU A 475 19.74 -21.88 -14.85
CA GLU A 475 20.78 -22.91 -14.71
C GLU A 475 20.22 -24.31 -15.06
N PHE A 476 19.02 -24.63 -14.57
CA PHE A 476 18.36 -25.91 -14.82
C PHE A 476 18.02 -26.16 -16.29
N LEU A 477 17.64 -25.11 -17.03
CA LEU A 477 17.23 -25.27 -18.42
C LEU A 477 18.36 -25.76 -19.33
N ASP A 478 19.60 -25.54 -18.95
CA ASP A 478 20.79 -25.96 -19.71
C ASP A 478 21.50 -27.16 -19.02
N ASP A 479 21.13 -27.51 -17.78
CA ASP A 479 21.70 -28.61 -17.00
C ASP A 479 21.24 -29.99 -17.52
N ARG A 480 22.18 -30.95 -17.60
CA ARG A 480 21.91 -32.31 -18.10
C ARG A 480 21.78 -33.37 -17.01
N THR A 481 22.05 -33.02 -15.75
CA THR A 481 22.03 -33.97 -14.62
C THR A 481 20.61 -34.42 -14.28
N TRP A 482 20.49 -35.50 -13.49
CA TRP A 482 19.20 -36.09 -13.12
C TRP A 482 18.61 -35.47 -11.84
N VAL A 483 19.46 -35.00 -10.92
CA VAL A 483 19.05 -34.44 -9.60
C VAL A 483 17.98 -33.35 -9.71
N PRO A 484 18.16 -32.25 -10.48
CA PRO A 484 17.16 -31.20 -10.55
C PRO A 484 15.84 -31.67 -11.18
N ARG A 485 15.85 -32.75 -11.98
CA ARG A 485 14.63 -33.33 -12.54
C ARG A 485 13.80 -34.04 -11.48
N VAL A 486 14.45 -34.72 -10.54
CA VAL A 486 13.78 -35.32 -9.37
C VAL A 486 13.20 -34.24 -8.45
N LEU A 487 13.90 -33.10 -8.32
CA LEU A 487 13.37 -31.96 -7.58
C LEU A 487 12.13 -31.34 -8.27
N ILE A 488 12.08 -31.30 -9.61
CA ILE A 488 10.86 -30.92 -10.34
C ILE A 488 9.72 -31.93 -10.09
N LEU A 489 10.00 -33.23 -10.07
CA LEU A 489 9.00 -34.25 -9.72
C LEU A 489 8.41 -34.03 -8.32
N ALA A 490 9.25 -33.76 -7.32
CA ALA A 490 8.78 -33.39 -5.98
C ALA A 490 7.96 -32.08 -6.02
N GLY A 491 8.38 -31.12 -6.85
CA GLY A 491 7.66 -29.86 -7.10
C GLY A 491 6.24 -30.05 -7.62
N ILE A 492 5.97 -31.10 -8.42
CA ILE A 492 4.62 -31.42 -8.89
C ILE A 492 3.70 -31.78 -7.71
N GLY A 493 4.18 -32.55 -6.74
CA GLY A 493 3.41 -32.88 -5.53
C GLY A 493 3.08 -31.62 -4.72
N ILE A 494 4.05 -30.71 -4.58
CA ILE A 494 3.87 -29.41 -3.91
C ILE A 494 2.82 -28.56 -4.65
N LEU A 495 2.92 -28.47 -5.98
CA LEU A 495 1.97 -27.73 -6.81
C LEU A 495 0.53 -28.24 -6.61
N ILE A 496 0.34 -29.56 -6.65
CA ILE A 496 -0.97 -30.18 -6.49
C ILE A 496 -1.50 -29.92 -5.07
N GLY A 497 -0.69 -30.09 -4.03
CA GLY A 497 -1.11 -29.84 -2.65
C GLY A 497 -1.55 -28.39 -2.41
N ILE A 498 -0.79 -27.41 -2.90
CA ILE A 498 -1.14 -25.99 -2.80
C ILE A 498 -2.39 -25.69 -3.64
N GLY A 499 -2.44 -26.20 -4.87
CA GLY A 499 -3.58 -25.99 -5.78
C GLY A 499 -4.88 -26.56 -5.23
N LEU A 500 -4.85 -27.75 -4.62
CA LEU A 500 -6.02 -28.35 -3.96
C LEU A 500 -6.46 -27.49 -2.77
N THR A 501 -5.52 -26.98 -1.97
CA THR A 501 -5.81 -26.06 -0.86
C THR A 501 -6.52 -24.80 -1.35
N ILE A 502 -5.97 -24.13 -2.38
CA ILE A 502 -6.58 -22.93 -2.99
C ILE A 502 -7.98 -23.28 -3.53
N ARG A 503 -8.12 -24.40 -4.22
CA ARG A 503 -9.40 -24.82 -4.81
C ARG A 503 -10.47 -25.10 -3.73
N SER A 504 -10.09 -25.70 -2.60
CA SER A 504 -11.01 -26.00 -1.50
C SER A 504 -11.35 -24.79 -0.65
N ASP A 505 -10.40 -23.86 -0.50
CA ASP A 505 -10.54 -22.67 0.33
C ASP A 505 -10.49 -21.41 -0.55
N PRO A 506 -11.64 -20.94 -1.08
CA PRO A 506 -11.67 -19.78 -1.95
C PRO A 506 -11.21 -18.50 -1.25
N GLN A 507 -11.22 -18.48 0.08
CA GLN A 507 -10.74 -17.36 0.89
C GLN A 507 -9.20 -17.22 0.89
N SER A 508 -8.46 -18.24 0.43
CA SER A 508 -6.99 -18.22 0.38
C SER A 508 -6.44 -17.02 -0.42
N PHE A 509 -6.99 -16.71 -1.60
CA PHE A 509 -6.55 -15.54 -2.36
C PHE A 509 -7.03 -14.22 -1.79
N ARG A 510 -8.24 -14.18 -1.22
CA ARG A 510 -8.73 -12.98 -0.53
C ARG A 510 -7.79 -12.61 0.62
N ASN A 511 -7.33 -13.58 1.40
CA ASN A 511 -6.35 -13.37 2.48
C ASN A 511 -5.00 -12.79 2.04
N MET A 512 -4.66 -12.85 0.74
CA MET A 512 -3.48 -12.17 0.20
C MET A 512 -3.70 -10.68 -0.04
N PHE A 513 -4.96 -10.24 -0.10
CA PHE A 513 -5.35 -8.86 -0.33
C PHE A 513 -6.09 -8.23 0.86
N THR A 514 -6.62 -9.00 1.79
CA THR A 514 -7.34 -8.46 2.96
C THR A 514 -6.65 -8.85 4.24
N TYR A 515 -6.72 -7.96 5.21
CA TYR A 515 -6.52 -8.25 6.62
C TYR A 515 -7.53 -9.32 7.08
N LYS A 516 -7.18 -10.09 8.12
CA LYS A 516 -7.96 -11.24 8.59
C LYS A 516 -9.34 -10.80 9.13
N TYR A 517 -10.31 -10.71 8.23
CA TYR A 517 -11.73 -10.59 8.52
C TYR A 517 -12.38 -11.94 8.22
N ASP A 518 -12.91 -12.56 9.26
CA ASP A 518 -13.72 -13.76 9.14
C ASP A 518 -15.12 -13.35 8.68
N ARG A 519 -15.26 -13.08 7.37
CA ARG A 519 -16.56 -12.95 6.71
C ARG A 519 -16.84 -14.23 5.94
N GLU A 520 -18.10 -14.64 5.97
CA GLU A 520 -18.58 -15.76 5.18
C GLU A 520 -18.39 -15.50 3.69
N TRP A 521 -18.18 -16.58 2.95
CA TRP A 521 -18.14 -16.52 1.50
C TRP A 521 -19.54 -16.25 0.97
N PRO A 522 -19.74 -15.36 -0.03
CA PRO A 522 -21.08 -15.06 -0.51
C PRO A 522 -21.73 -16.28 -1.16
N GLU A 523 -22.98 -16.56 -0.77
CA GLU A 523 -23.79 -17.66 -1.31
C GLU A 523 -24.18 -17.41 -2.78
N ASN A 524 -24.62 -16.18 -3.08
CA ASN A 524 -25.09 -15.76 -4.41
C ASN A 524 -24.17 -14.69 -5.01
N PRO A 525 -22.99 -15.03 -5.55
CA PRO A 525 -22.13 -14.06 -6.21
C PRO A 525 -22.73 -13.55 -7.54
N PRO A 526 -22.31 -12.36 -8.03
CA PRO A 526 -22.85 -11.70 -9.23
C PRO A 526 -22.39 -12.37 -10.56
N ILE A 527 -22.51 -13.68 -10.65
CA ILE A 527 -22.11 -14.50 -11.82
C ILE A 527 -23.27 -14.67 -12.79
N ASP A 528 -24.50 -14.71 -12.26
CA ASP A 528 -25.74 -14.85 -13.00
C ASP A 528 -26.59 -13.58 -12.79
N PRO A 529 -26.85 -12.76 -13.83
CA PRO A 529 -27.66 -11.55 -13.72
C PRO A 529 -29.08 -11.81 -13.25
N ASP A 530 -29.65 -12.99 -13.55
CA ASP A 530 -31.04 -13.31 -13.25
C ASP A 530 -31.19 -13.93 -11.85
N ALA A 531 -30.09 -14.25 -11.18
CA ALA A 531 -30.09 -14.72 -9.80
C ALA A 531 -30.35 -13.58 -8.80
N THR A 532 -30.98 -13.90 -7.67
CA THR A 532 -31.23 -12.94 -6.60
C THR A 532 -29.94 -12.51 -5.92
N VAL A 533 -29.86 -11.23 -5.53
CA VAL A 533 -28.67 -10.68 -4.86
C VAL A 533 -28.46 -11.25 -3.45
N GLY A 534 -29.52 -11.78 -2.83
CA GLY A 534 -29.47 -12.39 -1.51
C GLY A 534 -30.72 -13.23 -1.22
N PRO A 535 -30.72 -13.99 -0.12
CA PRO A 535 -31.80 -14.93 0.21
C PRO A 535 -33.12 -14.26 0.63
N ASN A 536 -33.07 -12.98 1.03
CA ASN A 536 -34.22 -12.24 1.58
C ASN A 536 -34.73 -11.14 0.64
N THR A 537 -34.44 -11.23 -0.66
CA THR A 537 -34.80 -10.20 -1.63
C THR A 537 -35.10 -10.80 -3.00
N ASP A 538 -36.14 -10.26 -3.64
CA ASP A 538 -36.51 -10.61 -5.03
C ASP A 538 -35.67 -9.85 -6.06
N LYS A 539 -34.84 -8.89 -5.62
CA LYS A 539 -33.98 -8.09 -6.48
C LYS A 539 -32.93 -8.97 -7.14
N THR A 540 -32.87 -8.94 -8.46
CA THR A 540 -31.89 -9.68 -9.26
C THR A 540 -30.55 -8.93 -9.35
N TRP A 541 -29.47 -9.62 -9.70
CA TRP A 541 -28.19 -8.96 -9.97
C TRP A 541 -28.28 -7.97 -11.14
N ALA A 542 -29.13 -8.21 -12.15
CA ALA A 542 -29.34 -7.28 -13.26
C ALA A 542 -29.91 -5.91 -12.82
N GLU A 543 -30.69 -5.90 -11.74
CA GLU A 543 -31.30 -4.70 -11.16
C GLU A 543 -30.42 -4.05 -10.08
N SER A 544 -29.28 -4.66 -9.77
CA SER A 544 -28.42 -4.27 -8.64
C SER A 544 -27.63 -2.99 -8.91
N THR A 545 -27.35 -2.24 -7.84
CA THR A 545 -26.48 -1.05 -7.85
C THR A 545 -25.06 -1.44 -8.28
N TYR A 546 -24.61 -2.64 -7.91
CA TYR A 546 -23.37 -3.22 -8.43
C TYR A 546 -23.36 -3.26 -9.96
N TYR A 547 -24.38 -3.85 -10.59
CA TYR A 547 -24.44 -4.03 -12.04
C TYR A 547 -24.56 -2.68 -12.77
N ALA A 548 -25.34 -1.73 -12.22
CA ALA A 548 -25.47 -0.39 -12.78
C ALA A 548 -24.14 0.39 -12.82
N ASN A 549 -23.23 0.14 -11.87
CA ASN A 549 -21.98 0.89 -11.71
C ASN A 549 -20.73 0.11 -12.13
N THR A 550 -20.89 -1.07 -12.73
CA THR A 550 -19.78 -1.94 -13.14
C THR A 550 -19.62 -1.96 -14.66
N PRO A 551 -18.39 -1.87 -15.21
CA PRO A 551 -18.19 -1.89 -16.65
C PRO A 551 -18.70 -3.16 -17.33
N THR A 552 -19.28 -3.03 -18.53
CA THR A 552 -19.84 -4.17 -19.31
C THR A 552 -18.84 -5.30 -19.56
N ILE A 553 -17.54 -5.00 -19.65
CA ILE A 553 -16.49 -6.02 -19.80
C ILE A 553 -16.45 -6.98 -18.60
N ILE A 554 -16.65 -6.47 -17.38
CA ILE A 554 -16.69 -7.28 -16.16
C ILE A 554 -17.92 -8.18 -16.16
N HIS A 555 -19.09 -7.67 -16.56
CA HIS A 555 -20.30 -8.51 -16.68
C HIS A 555 -20.10 -9.68 -17.65
N LYS A 556 -19.43 -9.43 -18.78
CA LYS A 556 -19.10 -10.48 -19.75
C LYS A 556 -18.14 -11.52 -19.17
N LEU A 557 -17.12 -11.08 -18.43
CA LEU A 557 -16.16 -11.96 -17.77
C LEU A 557 -16.82 -12.81 -16.69
N LEU A 558 -17.67 -12.24 -15.84
CA LEU A 558 -18.33 -12.96 -14.75
C LEU A 558 -19.23 -14.09 -15.26
N LYS A 559 -19.95 -13.87 -16.36
CA LYS A 559 -20.81 -14.89 -17.00
C LYS A 559 -20.05 -16.06 -17.65
N ALA A 560 -18.75 -15.93 -17.88
CA ALA A 560 -17.99 -16.96 -18.59
C ALA A 560 -17.76 -18.19 -17.71
N LYS A 561 -18.47 -19.29 -17.99
CA LYS A 561 -18.35 -20.58 -17.26
C LYS A 561 -16.89 -21.08 -17.07
N PRO A 562 -15.99 -20.99 -18.07
CA PRO A 562 -14.59 -21.40 -17.90
C PRO A 562 -13.81 -20.58 -16.85
N LEU A 563 -14.25 -19.36 -16.56
CA LEU A 563 -13.62 -18.46 -15.59
C LEU A 563 -14.18 -18.64 -14.17
N GLN A 564 -15.22 -19.46 -13.97
CA GLN A 564 -15.74 -19.70 -12.61
C GLN A 564 -14.68 -20.36 -11.73
N TYR A 565 -14.63 -19.94 -10.46
CA TYR A 565 -13.58 -20.27 -9.49
C TYR A 565 -13.06 -21.71 -9.54
N LYS A 566 -13.91 -22.70 -9.24
CA LYS A 566 -13.49 -24.11 -9.15
C LYS A 566 -12.98 -24.63 -10.50
N THR A 567 -13.64 -24.27 -11.60
CA THR A 567 -13.25 -24.66 -12.96
C THR A 567 -11.90 -24.06 -13.33
N PHE A 568 -11.75 -22.75 -13.15
CA PHE A 568 -10.55 -22.01 -13.52
C PHE A 568 -9.31 -22.48 -12.75
N ILE A 569 -9.41 -22.60 -11.41
CA ILE A 569 -8.29 -23.08 -10.59
C ILE A 569 -7.88 -24.51 -10.97
N THR A 570 -8.86 -25.38 -11.27
CA THR A 570 -8.56 -26.75 -11.74
C THR A 570 -7.81 -26.72 -13.08
N VAL A 571 -8.22 -25.87 -14.03
CA VAL A 571 -7.52 -25.70 -15.31
C VAL A 571 -6.09 -25.18 -15.10
N ILE A 572 -5.89 -24.17 -14.28
CA ILE A 572 -4.56 -23.63 -13.98
C ILE A 572 -3.66 -24.70 -13.36
N MET A 573 -4.17 -25.49 -12.41
CA MET A 573 -3.43 -26.60 -11.82
C MET A 573 -3.01 -27.62 -12.89
N VAL A 574 -3.93 -28.04 -13.77
CA VAL A 574 -3.63 -28.99 -14.84
C VAL A 574 -2.57 -28.44 -15.79
N LEU A 575 -2.71 -27.18 -16.23
CA LEU A 575 -1.74 -26.52 -17.12
C LEU A 575 -0.36 -26.41 -16.46
N ALA A 576 -0.30 -26.00 -15.20
CA ALA A 576 0.95 -25.88 -14.45
C ALA A 576 1.60 -27.26 -14.20
N THR A 577 0.81 -28.30 -13.93
CA THR A 577 1.32 -29.68 -13.79
C THR A 577 1.88 -30.19 -15.11
N ILE A 578 1.16 -30.01 -16.24
CA ILE A 578 1.67 -30.36 -17.57
C ILE A 578 2.98 -29.61 -17.85
N ALA A 579 3.04 -28.32 -17.55
CA ALA A 579 4.23 -27.50 -17.72
C ALA A 579 5.44 -28.04 -16.93
N LEU A 580 5.26 -28.44 -15.66
CA LEU A 580 6.30 -29.07 -14.85
C LEU A 580 6.69 -30.46 -15.37
N ILE A 581 5.74 -31.26 -15.86
CA ILE A 581 6.02 -32.55 -16.49
C ILE A 581 6.93 -32.36 -17.72
N LEU A 582 6.61 -31.38 -18.58
CA LEU A 582 7.44 -31.02 -19.73
C LEU A 582 8.88 -30.62 -19.33
N MET A 583 9.06 -30.02 -18.15
CA MET A 583 10.38 -29.64 -17.63
C MET A 583 11.28 -30.83 -17.26
N ILE A 584 10.76 -32.05 -17.12
CA ILE A 584 11.58 -33.23 -16.78
C ILE A 584 12.33 -33.78 -18.01
N PHE A 585 11.85 -33.48 -19.21
CA PHE A 585 12.37 -34.02 -20.47
C PHE A 585 13.59 -33.25 -21.00
N THR A 586 13.77 -33.25 -22.33
CA THR A 586 14.93 -32.66 -23.01
C THR A 586 14.95 -31.14 -22.90
N PRO A 587 16.12 -30.47 -22.96
CA PRO A 587 16.23 -29.02 -22.80
C PRO A 587 15.30 -28.18 -23.71
N LYS A 588 15.01 -28.65 -24.93
CA LYS A 588 14.05 -27.99 -25.83
C LYS A 588 12.63 -28.03 -25.25
N ILE A 589 12.19 -29.20 -24.77
CA ILE A 589 10.87 -29.40 -24.16
C ILE A 589 10.78 -28.64 -22.83
N ARG A 590 11.87 -28.57 -22.05
CA ARG A 590 11.88 -27.77 -20.81
C ARG A 590 11.58 -26.30 -21.03
N LYS A 591 12.11 -25.71 -22.10
CA LYS A 591 11.81 -24.31 -22.45
C LYS A 591 10.32 -24.13 -22.72
N VAL A 592 9.68 -25.07 -23.41
CA VAL A 592 8.23 -25.07 -23.63
C VAL A 592 7.48 -25.21 -22.30
N GLY A 593 7.92 -26.11 -21.42
CA GLY A 593 7.38 -26.24 -20.06
C GLY A 593 7.49 -24.93 -19.27
N THR A 594 8.64 -24.26 -19.30
CA THR A 594 8.82 -22.96 -18.62
C THR A 594 7.89 -21.89 -19.18
N LEU A 595 7.73 -21.80 -20.50
CA LEU A 595 6.78 -20.88 -21.13
C LEU A 595 5.33 -21.23 -20.77
N GLY A 596 4.99 -22.51 -20.68
CA GLY A 596 3.68 -22.98 -20.24
C GLY A 596 3.37 -22.60 -18.79
N LEU A 597 4.36 -22.75 -17.89
CA LEU A 597 4.21 -22.34 -16.48
C LEU A 597 4.02 -20.83 -16.37
N TRP A 598 4.80 -20.05 -17.12
CA TRP A 598 4.62 -18.60 -17.28
C TRP A 598 3.24 -18.22 -17.78
N GLY A 599 2.75 -18.90 -18.82
CA GLY A 599 1.40 -18.69 -19.35
C GLY A 599 0.33 -18.96 -18.30
N SER A 600 0.44 -20.07 -17.57
CA SER A 600 -0.52 -20.40 -16.49
C SER A 600 -0.52 -19.36 -15.36
N ALA A 601 0.67 -18.90 -14.93
CA ALA A 601 0.79 -17.88 -13.89
C ALA A 601 0.27 -16.51 -14.35
N LEU A 602 0.50 -16.13 -15.61
CA LEU A 602 -0.03 -14.89 -16.19
C LEU A 602 -1.55 -14.92 -16.32
N LEU A 603 -2.12 -16.05 -16.76
CA LEU A 603 -3.57 -16.26 -16.79
C LEU A 603 -4.17 -16.17 -15.39
N LEU A 604 -3.52 -16.79 -14.39
CA LEU A 604 -3.93 -16.69 -13.00
C LEU A 604 -3.91 -15.25 -12.51
N ALA A 605 -2.84 -14.50 -12.76
CA ALA A 605 -2.74 -13.10 -12.35
C ALA A 605 -3.85 -12.25 -12.97
N TYR A 606 -4.09 -12.37 -14.28
CA TYR A 606 -5.14 -11.62 -14.96
C TYR A 606 -6.53 -11.99 -14.45
N TRP A 607 -6.78 -13.28 -14.24
CA TRP A 607 -8.05 -13.75 -13.69
C TRP A 607 -8.27 -13.31 -12.25
N CYS A 608 -7.26 -13.39 -11.39
CA CYS A 608 -7.34 -12.92 -10.02
C CYS A 608 -7.70 -11.42 -10.01
N LEU A 609 -6.95 -10.61 -10.74
CA LEU A 609 -7.09 -9.16 -10.70
C LEU A 609 -8.35 -8.61 -11.39
N ASN A 610 -8.93 -9.34 -12.36
CA ASN A 610 -10.01 -8.82 -13.21
C ASN A 610 -11.28 -9.69 -13.25
N TRP A 611 -11.29 -10.87 -12.62
CA TRP A 611 -12.49 -11.70 -12.45
C TRP A 611 -12.78 -11.96 -10.96
N TYR A 612 -11.80 -12.49 -10.21
CA TYR A 612 -11.96 -12.81 -8.80
C TYR A 612 -12.23 -11.57 -7.94
N MET A 613 -11.47 -10.48 -8.19
CA MET A 613 -11.65 -9.22 -7.48
C MET A 613 -12.97 -8.49 -7.79
N PRO A 614 -13.44 -8.44 -9.05
CA PRO A 614 -14.78 -7.91 -9.30
C PRO A 614 -15.92 -8.84 -8.82
N MET A 615 -15.75 -10.16 -8.80
CA MET A 615 -16.79 -11.08 -8.33
C MET A 615 -17.13 -10.87 -6.85
N LEU A 616 -16.12 -10.69 -6.00
CA LEU A 616 -16.31 -10.55 -4.56
C LEU A 616 -16.62 -9.10 -4.12
N THR A 617 -16.49 -8.11 -4.99
CA THR A 617 -16.58 -6.71 -4.57
C THR A 617 -17.90 -6.28 -3.91
N PRO A 618 -19.09 -6.79 -4.25
CA PRO A 618 -20.33 -6.37 -3.57
C PRO A 618 -20.36 -6.80 -2.10
N SER A 619 -19.74 -7.95 -1.80
CA SER A 619 -19.71 -8.52 -0.45
C SER A 619 -18.57 -7.94 0.41
N TRP A 620 -17.52 -7.45 -0.23
CA TRP A 620 -16.30 -7.03 0.45
C TRP A 620 -16.09 -5.52 0.50
N SER A 621 -16.73 -4.76 -0.39
CA SER A 621 -16.66 -3.30 -0.44
C SER A 621 -17.99 -2.64 -0.05
N VAL A 622 -17.90 -1.46 0.55
CA VAL A 622 -19.05 -0.59 0.85
C VAL A 622 -19.38 0.38 -0.29
N LYS A 623 -18.63 0.34 -1.41
CA LYS A 623 -18.82 1.23 -2.57
C LYS A 623 -20.29 1.35 -2.99
N TYR A 624 -20.90 0.21 -3.31
CA TYR A 624 -22.25 0.19 -3.90
C TYR A 624 -23.34 0.51 -2.89
N VAL A 625 -23.08 0.25 -1.61
CA VAL A 625 -23.94 0.69 -0.52
C VAL A 625 -24.04 2.21 -0.52
N PHE A 626 -22.90 2.90 -0.70
CA PHE A 626 -22.88 4.36 -0.72
C PHE A 626 -23.33 4.96 -2.05
N GLU A 627 -23.12 4.29 -3.18
CA GLU A 627 -23.76 4.74 -4.43
C GLU A 627 -25.28 4.69 -4.33
N ASP A 628 -25.85 3.66 -3.70
CA ASP A 628 -27.30 3.60 -3.45
C ASP A 628 -27.75 4.67 -2.45
N TYR A 629 -26.99 4.92 -1.39
CA TYR A 629 -27.22 6.02 -0.43
C TYR A 629 -27.32 7.38 -1.14
N PHE A 630 -26.32 7.74 -1.95
CA PHE A 630 -26.31 9.02 -2.67
C PHE A 630 -27.41 9.16 -3.71
N SER A 631 -27.93 8.05 -4.24
CA SER A 631 -29.06 8.08 -5.18
C SER A 631 -30.40 8.39 -4.49
N ARG A 632 -30.47 8.30 -3.16
CA ARG A 632 -31.70 8.41 -2.37
C ARG A 632 -31.71 9.58 -1.39
N CYS A 633 -30.56 10.11 -1.01
CA CYS A 633 -30.44 11.22 -0.09
C CYS A 633 -30.64 12.58 -0.79
N GLU A 634 -30.90 13.62 -0.01
CA GLU A 634 -30.88 15.00 -0.50
C GLU A 634 -29.44 15.54 -0.46
N ILE A 635 -28.84 15.77 -1.64
CA ILE A 635 -27.47 16.31 -1.73
C ILE A 635 -27.48 17.80 -1.42
N VAL A 636 -26.61 18.22 -0.49
CA VAL A 636 -26.42 19.61 -0.09
C VAL A 636 -25.26 20.23 -0.88
N PRO A 637 -25.34 21.51 -1.31
CA PRO A 637 -24.23 22.21 -1.94
C PRO A 637 -22.99 22.26 -1.04
N ASN A 638 -21.81 22.10 -1.63
CA ASN A 638 -20.55 22.22 -0.90
C ASN A 638 -20.10 23.69 -0.84
N PRO A 639 -19.34 24.08 0.20
CA PRO A 639 -18.61 25.35 0.19
C PRO A 639 -17.61 25.42 -0.98
N PRO A 640 -17.36 26.60 -1.57
CA PRO A 640 -16.43 26.75 -2.70
C PRO A 640 -15.03 26.20 -2.45
N GLU A 641 -14.52 26.34 -1.22
CA GLU A 641 -13.19 25.84 -0.84
C GLU A 641 -13.10 24.31 -0.93
N ILE A 642 -14.21 23.64 -0.63
CA ILE A 642 -14.32 22.18 -0.69
C ILE A 642 -14.50 21.71 -2.14
N GLU A 643 -15.28 22.42 -2.95
CA GLU A 643 -15.39 22.12 -4.38
C GLU A 643 -14.03 22.25 -5.07
N GLU A 644 -13.28 23.32 -4.78
CA GLU A 644 -11.96 23.55 -5.34
C GLU A 644 -10.97 22.43 -4.95
N ALA A 645 -11.07 21.90 -3.73
CA ALA A 645 -10.23 20.81 -3.26
C ALA A 645 -10.51 19.48 -3.99
N TYR A 646 -11.75 19.25 -4.44
CA TYR A 646 -12.15 18.03 -5.17
C TYR A 646 -11.99 18.16 -6.68
N GLU A 647 -11.85 19.38 -7.18
CA GLU A 647 -11.59 19.61 -8.60
C GLU A 647 -10.18 19.13 -8.98
N PRO A 648 -10.06 18.12 -9.87
CA PRO A 648 -8.76 17.60 -10.29
C PRO A 648 -7.93 18.67 -11.01
N LEU A 649 -6.62 18.67 -10.76
CA LEU A 649 -5.68 19.59 -11.43
C LEU A 649 -5.74 19.46 -12.96
N LEU A 650 -5.92 18.24 -13.48
CA LEU A 650 -6.07 18.02 -14.91
C LEU A 650 -7.35 18.67 -15.47
N SER A 651 -8.45 18.70 -14.71
CA SER A 651 -9.66 19.44 -15.11
C SER A 651 -9.40 20.94 -15.19
N LYS A 652 -8.70 21.51 -14.20
CA LYS A 652 -8.34 22.95 -14.14
C LYS A 652 -7.51 23.43 -15.34
N ILE A 653 -6.74 22.53 -15.96
CA ILE A 653 -5.89 22.84 -17.14
C ILE A 653 -6.49 22.38 -18.48
N GLY A 654 -7.79 22.06 -18.52
CA GLY A 654 -8.51 21.69 -19.75
C GLY A 654 -8.38 20.23 -20.18
N LEU A 655 -7.88 19.34 -19.31
CA LEU A 655 -7.75 17.90 -19.55
C LEU A 655 -8.77 17.07 -18.73
N GLY A 656 -9.98 17.60 -18.53
CA GLY A 656 -11.04 16.98 -17.70
C GLY A 656 -11.48 15.58 -18.14
N PHE A 657 -11.33 15.24 -19.43
CA PHE A 657 -11.63 13.91 -19.95
C PHE A 657 -10.81 12.79 -19.30
N ILE A 658 -9.64 13.10 -18.71
CA ILE A 658 -8.78 12.12 -18.03
C ILE A 658 -9.41 11.74 -16.66
N PRO A 659 -9.64 12.68 -15.72
CA PRO A 659 -10.41 12.40 -14.51
C PRO A 659 -11.75 11.70 -14.77
N ASP A 660 -12.50 12.13 -15.79
CA ASP A 660 -13.79 11.52 -16.14
C ASP A 660 -13.62 10.04 -16.52
N ALA A 661 -12.60 9.71 -17.32
CA ALA A 661 -12.28 8.33 -17.68
C ALA A 661 -11.84 7.48 -16.49
N PHE A 662 -11.24 8.10 -15.46
CA PHE A 662 -10.91 7.45 -14.19
C PHE A 662 -12.08 7.40 -13.21
N GLY A 663 -13.26 7.91 -13.58
CA GLY A 663 -14.47 7.88 -12.75
C GLY A 663 -14.41 8.83 -11.57
N SER A 664 -13.68 9.95 -11.70
CA SER A 664 -13.67 11.02 -10.70
C SER A 664 -15.09 11.50 -10.42
N LYS A 665 -15.42 11.65 -9.13
CA LYS A 665 -16.70 12.20 -8.69
C LYS A 665 -16.47 13.46 -7.85
N PRO A 666 -17.35 14.48 -7.95
CA PRO A 666 -17.32 15.60 -7.03
C PRO A 666 -17.67 15.12 -5.61
N LYS A 667 -17.34 15.94 -4.61
CA LYS A 667 -17.75 15.66 -3.24
C LYS A 667 -19.27 15.64 -3.15
N ARG A 668 -19.82 14.57 -2.57
CA ARG A 668 -21.26 14.43 -2.30
C ARG A 668 -21.47 14.42 -0.79
N VAL A 669 -22.31 15.33 -0.30
CA VAL A 669 -22.71 15.40 1.11
C VAL A 669 -24.23 15.38 1.15
N CYS A 670 -24.80 14.49 1.95
CA CYS A 670 -26.25 14.37 2.12
C CYS A 670 -26.73 15.19 3.32
N ARG A 671 -27.97 15.68 3.26
CA ARG A 671 -28.65 16.30 4.40
C ARG A 671 -28.97 15.27 5.47
N GLU A 672 -29.47 14.11 5.08
CA GLU A 672 -29.76 13.03 6.01
C GLU A 672 -28.48 12.43 6.56
N ASP A 673 -28.50 12.12 7.84
CA ASP A 673 -27.38 11.46 8.51
C ASP A 673 -27.21 10.02 8.07
N ILE A 674 -25.99 9.51 8.19
CA ILE A 674 -25.69 8.08 8.13
C ILE A 674 -24.94 7.61 9.37
N VAL A 675 -25.44 6.54 9.98
CA VAL A 675 -24.87 5.94 11.18
C VAL A 675 -24.35 4.52 10.89
N ALA A 676 -23.27 4.12 11.55
CA ALA A 676 -22.83 2.72 11.59
C ALA A 676 -23.51 2.02 12.79
N TRP A 677 -24.59 1.30 12.54
CA TRP A 677 -25.41 0.68 13.58
C TRP A 677 -24.97 -0.74 13.90
N LEU A 678 -24.43 -0.93 15.12
CA LEU A 678 -23.98 -2.22 15.66
C LEU A 678 -23.12 -3.01 14.67
N ILE A 679 -22.31 -2.33 13.89
CA ILE A 679 -21.34 -2.94 12.99
C ILE A 679 -19.96 -2.47 13.42
N THR A 680 -18.96 -3.34 13.30
CA THR A 680 -17.57 -2.93 13.51
C THR A 680 -17.23 -1.87 12.46
N TRP A 681 -17.14 -0.64 12.93
CA TRP A 681 -16.79 0.53 12.12
C TRP A 681 -15.51 1.10 12.70
N ARG A 682 -14.45 1.16 11.89
CA ARG A 682 -13.20 1.77 12.32
C ARG A 682 -13.07 3.19 11.80
N GLY A 683 -13.88 3.59 10.83
CA GLY A 683 -13.85 4.92 10.21
C GLY A 683 -13.70 4.85 8.69
N GLU A 684 -14.07 3.73 8.06
CA GLU A 684 -13.92 3.47 6.63
C GLU A 684 -14.89 4.33 5.78
N THR A 685 -14.78 5.66 5.85
CA THR A 685 -15.67 6.67 5.24
C THR A 685 -15.26 7.10 3.84
N TYR A 686 -14.24 6.49 3.23
CA TYR A 686 -13.70 6.93 1.95
C TYR A 686 -14.78 7.18 0.87
N TYR A 687 -15.71 6.22 0.74
CA TYR A 687 -16.78 6.31 -0.26
C TYR A 687 -17.90 7.29 0.09
N THR A 688 -18.14 7.57 1.37
CA THR A 688 -19.18 8.53 1.78
C THR A 688 -18.73 9.97 1.57
N SER A 689 -17.42 10.22 1.53
CA SER A 689 -16.85 11.58 1.56
C SER A 689 -17.40 12.44 2.73
N SER A 690 -18.05 11.79 3.70
CA SER A 690 -18.89 12.36 4.76
C SER A 690 -18.64 11.57 6.03
N GLU A 691 -18.81 12.22 7.18
CA GLU A 691 -18.58 11.54 8.45
C GLU A 691 -19.71 10.55 8.77
N ILE A 692 -19.34 9.29 9.03
CA ILE A 692 -20.26 8.28 9.54
C ILE A 692 -20.21 8.28 11.05
N LYS A 693 -21.39 8.36 11.67
CA LYS A 693 -21.55 8.39 13.13
C LYS A 693 -21.48 6.95 13.69
N PRO A 694 -20.46 6.60 14.50
CA PRO A 694 -20.24 5.23 14.94
C PRO A 694 -21.15 4.84 16.12
N LEU A 695 -22.32 4.27 15.83
CA LEU A 695 -23.24 3.70 16.84
C LEU A 695 -22.96 2.19 17.03
N MET A 696 -21.76 1.87 17.51
CA MET A 696 -21.29 0.49 17.72
C MET A 696 -21.93 -0.23 18.92
N LYS A 697 -22.57 0.49 19.84
CA LYS A 697 -23.26 -0.01 21.03
C LYS A 697 -24.68 0.53 21.09
N GLN A 698 -25.61 -0.27 21.63
CA GLN A 698 -27.03 0.13 21.69
C GLN A 698 -27.29 1.39 22.51
N ASN A 699 -26.54 1.59 23.60
CA ASN A 699 -26.67 2.74 24.49
C ASN A 699 -26.24 4.07 23.83
N GLN A 700 -25.62 4.05 22.66
CA GLN A 700 -25.27 5.24 21.88
C GLN A 700 -26.45 5.80 21.09
N LEU A 701 -27.53 5.02 20.90
CA LEU A 701 -28.67 5.43 20.09
C LEU A 701 -29.44 6.59 20.72
N ALA A 702 -29.81 6.49 21.99
CA ALA A 702 -30.56 7.56 22.66
C ALA A 702 -29.80 8.90 22.69
N PRO A 703 -28.50 8.96 23.07
CA PRO A 703 -27.76 10.21 23.00
C PRO A 703 -27.62 10.77 21.58
N TYR A 704 -27.51 9.91 20.55
CA TYR A 704 -27.53 10.35 19.15
C TYR A 704 -28.87 10.99 18.76
N LEU A 705 -30.00 10.37 19.13
CA LEU A 705 -31.33 10.92 18.86
C LEU A 705 -31.55 12.26 19.54
N GLU A 706 -31.09 12.38 20.79
CA GLU A 706 -31.23 13.58 21.61
C GLU A 706 -30.36 14.75 21.13
N THR A 707 -29.09 14.49 20.78
CA THR A 707 -28.12 15.57 20.55
C THR A 707 -27.93 15.94 19.08
N LEU A 708 -27.98 14.95 18.17
CA LEU A 708 -27.58 15.12 16.78
C LEU A 708 -28.76 14.97 15.82
N ASN A 709 -29.49 13.84 15.86
CA ASN A 709 -30.54 13.56 14.88
C ASN A 709 -31.79 14.42 15.07
N LYS A 710 -32.26 14.59 16.32
CA LYS A 710 -33.44 15.38 16.67
C LYS A 710 -34.73 14.99 15.92
N GLY A 711 -34.94 13.69 15.69
CA GLY A 711 -36.17 13.19 15.07
C GLY A 711 -36.24 13.40 13.56
N ASN A 712 -35.08 13.45 12.89
CA ASN A 712 -34.98 13.53 11.43
C ASN A 712 -34.81 12.15 10.80
N THR A 713 -35.15 12.05 9.51
CA THR A 713 -34.84 10.84 8.73
C THR A 713 -33.33 10.64 8.65
N PHE A 714 -32.87 9.41 8.84
CA PHE A 714 -31.47 9.04 8.72
C PHE A 714 -31.31 7.63 8.15
N TYR A 715 -30.09 7.31 7.73
CA TYR A 715 -29.70 6.02 7.20
C TYR A 715 -28.80 5.28 8.18
N ALA A 716 -28.93 3.95 8.22
CA ALA A 716 -28.12 3.09 9.06
C ALA A 716 -27.41 2.03 8.21
N LEU A 717 -26.08 2.09 8.19
CA LEU A 717 -25.23 1.01 7.72
C LEU A 717 -25.17 -0.07 8.80
N THR A 718 -25.59 -1.28 8.47
CA THR A 718 -25.64 -2.40 9.43
C THR A 718 -25.50 -3.75 8.71
N GLN A 719 -25.71 -4.86 9.43
CA GLN A 719 -25.84 -6.19 8.83
C GLN A 719 -27.30 -6.45 8.46
N ALA A 720 -27.55 -7.21 7.38
CA ALA A 720 -28.91 -7.45 6.88
C ALA A 720 -29.88 -8.00 7.94
N ASN A 721 -29.40 -8.90 8.81
CA ASN A 721 -30.19 -9.50 9.89
C ASN A 721 -30.44 -8.56 11.11
N ARG A 722 -29.79 -7.39 11.18
CA ARG A 722 -29.92 -6.44 12.31
C ARG A 722 -30.90 -5.29 12.05
N ILE A 723 -31.47 -5.19 10.86
CA ILE A 723 -32.41 -4.11 10.48
C ILE A 723 -33.66 -4.09 11.37
N ASN A 724 -34.25 -5.26 11.64
CA ASN A 724 -35.41 -5.36 12.53
C ASN A 724 -35.07 -4.93 13.97
N GLY A 725 -33.85 -5.25 14.44
CA GLY A 725 -33.37 -4.82 15.76
C GLY A 725 -33.25 -3.30 15.89
N LEU A 726 -32.90 -2.60 14.80
CA LEU A 726 -32.86 -1.13 14.78
C LEU A 726 -34.25 -0.53 15.04
N ARG A 727 -35.30 -1.04 14.39
CA ARG A 727 -36.67 -0.56 14.57
C ARG A 727 -37.13 -0.65 16.03
N THR A 728 -36.91 -1.80 16.64
CA THR A 728 -37.27 -2.04 18.05
C THR A 728 -36.50 -1.09 18.98
N ALA A 729 -35.20 -0.90 18.74
CA ALA A 729 -34.38 0.01 19.52
C ALA A 729 -34.86 1.47 19.38
N LEU A 730 -35.12 1.93 18.15
CA LEU A 730 -35.59 3.29 17.89
C LEU A 730 -36.90 3.61 18.62
N ASN A 731 -37.90 2.72 18.54
CA ASN A 731 -39.17 2.94 19.23
C ASN A 731 -38.97 3.01 20.76
N ARG A 732 -38.17 2.10 21.33
CA ARG A 732 -37.90 2.07 22.78
C ARG A 732 -37.20 3.34 23.28
N GLU A 733 -36.12 3.75 22.59
CA GLU A 733 -35.36 4.93 23.00
C GLU A 733 -36.16 6.22 22.77
N THR A 734 -36.94 6.31 21.68
CA THR A 734 -37.79 7.49 21.40
C THR A 734 -38.85 7.67 22.48
N GLU A 735 -39.53 6.60 22.91
CA GLU A 735 -40.50 6.67 24.02
C GLU A 735 -39.87 7.15 25.34
N THR A 736 -38.62 6.73 25.58
CA THR A 736 -37.87 7.16 26.76
C THR A 736 -37.51 8.64 26.70
N LEU A 737 -37.08 9.14 25.54
CA LEU A 737 -36.73 10.54 25.32
C LEU A 737 -37.97 11.45 25.25
N LYS A 738 -39.10 10.94 24.75
CA LYS A 738 -40.40 11.61 24.77
C LYS A 738 -40.85 11.90 26.20
N LYS A 739 -40.72 10.94 27.12
CA LYS A 739 -41.01 11.14 28.55
C LYS A 739 -40.12 12.18 29.22
N LYS A 740 -38.94 12.46 28.65
CA LYS A 740 -38.02 13.52 29.11
C LYS A 740 -38.31 14.89 28.48
N GLY A 741 -39.27 15.00 27.56
CA GLY A 741 -39.60 16.25 26.88
C GLY A 741 -38.55 16.71 25.87
N VAL A 742 -37.78 15.80 25.27
CA VAL A 742 -36.73 16.16 24.30
C VAL A 742 -37.37 16.75 23.03
N PRO A 743 -37.02 17.99 22.61
CA PRO A 743 -37.59 18.64 21.44
C PRO A 743 -37.39 17.82 20.15
N GLY A 744 -38.42 17.78 19.29
CA GLY A 744 -38.39 17.09 17.99
C GLY A 744 -38.65 15.59 18.04
N LEU A 745 -38.83 15.00 19.23
CA LEU A 745 -39.14 13.58 19.43
C LEU A 745 -40.53 13.36 20.06
N THR A 746 -41.19 14.40 20.56
CA THR A 746 -42.45 14.31 21.32
C THR A 746 -43.65 13.89 20.46
N ASP A 747 -43.65 14.31 19.19
CA ASP A 747 -44.70 14.04 18.20
C ASP A 747 -44.49 12.72 17.44
N ILE A 748 -43.35 12.04 17.64
CA ILE A 748 -43.06 10.76 17.00
C ILE A 748 -43.84 9.64 17.70
N THR A 749 -44.62 8.88 16.93
CA THR A 749 -45.40 7.73 17.40
C THR A 749 -44.67 6.41 17.19
N SER A 750 -43.92 6.29 16.08
CA SER A 750 -43.13 5.11 15.76
C SER A 750 -42.12 5.42 14.64
N TRP A 751 -41.24 4.46 14.34
CA TRP A 751 -40.31 4.54 13.21
C TRP A 751 -40.64 3.52 12.12
N LYS A 752 -40.64 4.00 10.86
CA LYS A 752 -40.59 3.16 9.65
C LYS A 752 -39.12 2.87 9.35
N VAL A 753 -38.73 1.59 9.40
CA VAL A 753 -37.35 1.16 9.07
C VAL A 753 -37.42 0.20 7.89
N GLU A 754 -36.85 0.61 6.75
CA GLU A 754 -36.90 -0.13 5.49
C GLU A 754 -35.48 -0.45 5.02
N ALA A 755 -35.26 -1.69 4.59
CA ALA A 755 -34.01 -2.06 3.92
C ALA A 755 -34.00 -1.45 2.51
N VAL A 756 -33.05 -0.56 2.23
CA VAL A 756 -32.92 0.11 0.92
C VAL A 756 -31.79 -0.48 0.07
N HIS A 757 -30.81 -1.14 0.71
CA HIS A 757 -29.74 -1.86 0.02
C HIS A 757 -29.40 -3.17 0.76
N GLN A 758 -29.42 -4.30 0.04
CA GLN A 758 -29.10 -5.64 0.56
C GLN A 758 -28.39 -6.50 -0.50
N GLU A 759 -27.42 -5.92 -1.23
CA GLU A 759 -26.65 -6.63 -2.27
C GLU A 759 -25.36 -7.25 -1.72
N SER A 760 -25.00 -6.91 -0.49
CA SER A 760 -23.85 -7.47 0.20
C SER A 760 -24.29 -8.55 1.18
N ALA A 761 -23.48 -9.60 1.31
CA ALA A 761 -23.65 -10.61 2.36
C ALA A 761 -23.45 -10.03 3.77
N TYR A 762 -22.77 -8.88 3.89
CA TYR A 762 -22.39 -8.30 5.18
C TYR A 762 -22.92 -6.88 5.39
N PHE A 763 -22.95 -6.05 4.35
CA PHE A 763 -23.36 -4.65 4.45
C PHE A 763 -24.78 -4.43 3.93
N ALA A 764 -25.65 -3.93 4.80
CA ALA A 764 -26.98 -3.49 4.42
C ALA A 764 -27.16 -2.02 4.79
N LEU A 765 -27.99 -1.34 4.01
CA LEU A 765 -28.42 0.03 4.30
C LEU A 765 -29.91 0.00 4.65
N ALA A 766 -30.25 0.58 5.79
CA ALA A 766 -31.63 0.81 6.18
C ALA A 766 -31.93 2.31 6.22
N LYS A 767 -33.13 2.71 5.79
CA LYS A 767 -33.67 4.06 5.94
C LYS A 767 -34.63 4.06 7.13
N ALA A 768 -34.39 4.94 8.10
CA ALA A 768 -35.24 5.14 9.26
C ALA A 768 -35.97 6.48 9.12
N THR A 769 -37.29 6.42 9.00
CA THR A 769 -38.17 7.59 8.86
C THR A 769 -39.14 7.66 10.03
N PRO A 770 -39.21 8.79 10.76
CA PRO A 770 -40.13 8.96 11.87
C PRO A 770 -41.58 9.06 11.37
N ILE A 771 -42.51 8.41 12.06
CA ILE A 771 -43.95 8.52 11.85
C ILE A 771 -44.49 9.43 12.94
N ARG A 772 -44.94 10.63 12.55
CA ARG A 772 -45.46 11.65 13.47
C ARG A 772 -46.98 11.51 13.61
N GLY A 773 -47.48 11.66 14.83
CA GLY A 773 -48.92 11.69 15.13
C GLY A 773 -49.52 13.06 14.79
N PRO A 774 -50.86 13.21 14.83
CA PRO A 774 -51.47 14.53 14.79
C PRO A 774 -50.94 15.37 15.94
N VAL A 775 -50.45 16.56 15.63
CA VAL A 775 -50.01 17.55 16.62
C VAL A 775 -51.27 18.04 17.34
N GLU A 776 -51.40 17.77 18.63
CA GLU A 776 -52.29 18.58 19.45
C GLU A 776 -51.63 19.97 19.52
N GLU A 777 -52.23 20.95 18.85
CA GLU A 777 -51.91 22.36 19.08
C GLU A 777 -52.20 22.64 20.55
N GLU A 778 -51.16 22.64 21.39
CA GLU A 778 -51.28 23.22 22.73
C GLU A 778 -51.60 24.71 22.54
N GLU A 779 -52.81 25.10 22.93
CA GLU A 779 -53.26 26.48 23.08
C GLU A 779 -52.24 27.27 23.91
N VAL A 780 -51.34 27.98 23.23
CA VAL A 780 -50.60 29.09 23.82
C VAL A 780 -51.51 30.31 23.78
N ASP A 781 -52.48 30.36 24.70
CA ASP A 781 -53.12 31.63 25.04
C ASP A 781 -53.52 31.64 26.53
N LYS A 782 -52.52 31.86 27.38
CA LYS A 782 -52.72 32.50 28.68
C LYS A 782 -51.65 33.57 28.88
N PRO A 783 -52.03 34.85 28.99
CA PRO A 783 -51.07 35.89 29.28
C PRO A 783 -50.52 35.71 30.70
N ALA A 784 -49.20 35.76 30.82
CA ALA A 784 -48.51 35.78 32.10
C ALA A 784 -48.87 37.07 32.88
N PRO A 785 -48.98 37.04 34.21
CA PRO A 785 -49.12 38.25 35.01
C PRO A 785 -47.82 39.06 34.95
N GLU A 786 -47.97 40.37 34.80
CA GLU A 786 -46.89 41.36 34.81
C GLU A 786 -46.01 41.22 36.06
N SER A 787 -44.71 40.99 35.85
CA SER A 787 -43.67 41.19 36.85
C SER A 787 -42.86 42.45 36.51
N GLU A 788 -42.64 43.26 37.54
CA GLU A 788 -41.93 44.55 37.55
C GLU A 788 -40.55 44.53 36.87
N PRO A 789 -40.05 45.68 36.38
CA PRO A 789 -38.81 45.75 35.61
C PRO A 789 -37.58 45.51 36.49
N GLU A 790 -36.90 44.38 36.28
CA GLU A 790 -35.57 44.15 36.84
C GLU A 790 -34.49 44.87 36.00
N GLU A 791 -33.58 45.53 36.72
CA GLU A 791 -32.50 46.41 36.24
C GLU A 791 -31.53 45.71 35.27
N GLU A 792 -31.04 46.46 34.28
CA GLU A 792 -30.01 46.03 33.33
C GLU A 792 -28.71 45.56 34.03
N PRO A 793 -28.23 44.34 33.79
CA PRO A 793 -26.86 43.97 34.13
C PRO A 793 -25.92 44.36 32.99
N VAL A 794 -25.22 45.46 33.24
CA VAL A 794 -23.86 45.85 32.82
C VAL A 794 -23.06 44.81 31.99
N ASP A 795 -22.56 45.29 30.85
CA ASP A 795 -21.53 44.69 29.98
C ASP A 795 -20.30 44.21 30.79
N ILE A 796 -20.03 42.90 30.78
CA ILE A 796 -18.77 42.32 31.29
C ILE A 796 -18.08 41.57 30.13
N PRO A 797 -16.84 41.95 29.73
CA PRO A 797 -16.05 41.24 28.73
C PRO A 797 -15.47 39.91 29.29
N PRO A 798 -14.97 39.00 28.42
CA PRO A 798 -14.97 37.56 28.67
C PRO A 798 -13.79 37.06 29.53
N PRO A 799 -13.89 35.88 30.17
CA PRO A 799 -12.73 35.18 30.71
C PRO A 799 -12.42 33.87 29.95
N GLY A 800 -11.26 33.86 29.28
CA GLY A 800 -10.36 32.70 29.25
C GLY A 800 -10.24 31.93 27.95
N MET A 801 -9.22 32.29 27.16
CA MET A 801 -8.80 31.75 25.86
C MET A 801 -8.38 30.27 25.85
#